data_AF-A0A061BLS0-F1
#
_entry.id   AF-A0A061BLS0-F1
#
_cell.length_a   1.000
_cell.length_b   1.000
_cell.length_c   1.000
_cell.angle_alpha   90.00
_cell.angle_beta   90.00
_cell.angle_gamma   90.00
#
_symmetry.space_group_name_H-M   'P 1'
#
loop_
_entity.id
_entity.type
_entity.pdbx_description
1 polymer ?
#
loop_
_entity_poly.entity_id
_entity_poly.type
_entity_poly.pdbx_seq_one_letter_code
_entity_poly.pdbx_strand_id
1 'polypeptide(L)'
;MGFLSGVLSNIKEHLGQHKEQITTAIKSLETHEHLGKKGFNEAIEKVVAGVRGYNDAVMKSNKKVSDVLTKMQKDADKYSAERLEKLLPPRNADDPVKIGNLIEAANETVAECLKKADEFNTALDMKNNAEELRNAMKDLNPNLITKIENVRENIKHESKRLNKLAEHEKNDLHSMEAEIKTKLHDVKCKVNEHIKKKVKDLVERLKDRVREMQTKLVDINVDLTKHLEKLEKWMKDVKKFIDEHPRVNAQKILEEIKWDNGGDTNVKRNKIDNAARELRMKAEELFRAGEAAKKTVQEKVSLALTQVITMNDALKQDLWKVKANIKKAVVALGKTLETNVKQDLTTLKGKIKSGLHPIVGGVETFSKQFAATKQAIDGAIQALHGDVGRLKELENVGTADMKFIHAFRGNNDPFQKLKVYFKILDEEVMSKLQTGITKIGEQMLERLASYAGGNNLQDELRKSPIKDGIAEALKSLSTVNTLDKLPDLTEVKTLLGNIIFDDFKKEFKQAFSQIDTLSATVAEQITKQDVKSLFTALGAIAKAVASHSDKVVKAVMQGINTKVKTDVQALAGVMDVKVKKISSGVQKDQDGDKVEYYEGAKEDAKGLAWLVRDFDKNIKIAITNYHGQFDSEFFKTNGEVNNYKLGSDLMSNFHGTYEKNLKDGDFKTDGGESVLNKEIGVDDMTSAGVQGNKISTIAPKTFTTFERHVNQDTVATSQGNIENLNGELPIKIKDIREQVADIALKSISDLNEQAGQQLELVTKTLDALCRDVKRAAEDVQINLNVLKSTKIDVNLKRIHGLIDDLRTTQLGAVIGLTNNFLTQFADKAGEQIVKDLEQDANIEVTKGETDIIHELRKRYIAFIKLLLTEFSSKCKNDLYGLPDEITKDADKGAKGFMKQLATFSEMHLQRADLTNLASFSRPATSFIGDLLEKVASSDDIGAKHNALSQIGKAVRTMLNKITKYNHKFLTHLSALSSLSKPSAPHPTPT
;
A
#
# COMPACT_ATOMS: atom_id res chain seq x y z
N MET A 1 -38.96 -115.32 -13.06
CA MET A 1 -37.76 -114.90 -13.81
C MET A 1 -38.11 -114.40 -15.20
N GLY A 2 -38.85 -115.15 -16.03
CA GLY A 2 -39.31 -114.69 -17.35
C GLY A 2 -39.97 -113.29 -17.38
N PHE A 3 -40.82 -112.94 -16.40
CA PHE A 3 -41.37 -111.58 -16.26
C PHE A 3 -40.27 -110.50 -16.13
N LEU A 4 -39.32 -110.69 -15.21
CA LEU A 4 -38.23 -109.75 -14.98
C LEU A 4 -37.29 -109.68 -16.20
N SER A 5 -37.01 -110.82 -16.85
CA SER A 5 -36.19 -110.88 -18.06
C SER A 5 -36.86 -110.09 -19.19
N GLY A 6 -38.14 -110.35 -19.46
CA GLY A 6 -38.89 -109.64 -20.49
C GLY A 6 -38.99 -108.14 -20.23
N VAL A 7 -39.27 -107.72 -18.99
CA VAL A 7 -39.37 -106.30 -18.62
C VAL A 7 -38.01 -105.60 -18.73
N LEU A 8 -36.95 -106.18 -18.18
CA LEU A 8 -35.61 -105.59 -18.21
C LEU A 8 -35.03 -105.56 -19.63
N SER A 9 -35.22 -106.62 -20.41
CA SER A 9 -34.77 -106.66 -21.81
C SER A 9 -35.51 -105.65 -22.68
N ASN A 10 -36.81 -105.45 -22.47
CA ASN A 10 -37.60 -104.44 -23.20
C ASN A 10 -37.15 -103.02 -22.85
N ILE A 11 -36.98 -102.72 -21.56
CA ILE A 11 -36.63 -101.36 -21.13
C ILE A 11 -35.14 -101.04 -21.35
N LYS A 12 -34.25 -102.03 -21.52
CA LYS A 12 -32.79 -101.84 -21.59
C LYS A 12 -32.38 -100.73 -22.55
N GLU A 13 -32.89 -100.74 -23.78
CA GLU A 13 -32.51 -99.76 -24.80
C GLU A 13 -33.06 -98.34 -24.51
N HIS A 14 -33.98 -98.22 -23.55
CA HIS A 14 -34.54 -96.96 -23.05
C HIS A 14 -33.87 -96.45 -21.77
N LEU A 15 -32.85 -97.14 -21.24
CA LEU A 15 -32.17 -96.76 -19.99
C LEU A 15 -30.99 -95.80 -20.19
N GLY A 16 -30.78 -95.29 -21.40
CA GLY A 16 -29.75 -94.29 -21.66
C GLY A 16 -28.32 -94.83 -21.50
N GLN A 17 -27.41 -93.99 -20.98
CA GLN A 17 -25.96 -94.28 -20.95
C GLN A 17 -25.59 -95.40 -19.97
N HIS A 18 -26.47 -95.70 -19.00
CA HIS A 18 -26.21 -96.68 -17.95
C HIS A 18 -26.87 -98.04 -18.21
N LYS A 19 -27.43 -98.27 -19.41
CA LYS A 19 -28.14 -99.52 -19.77
C LYS A 19 -27.34 -100.80 -19.58
N GLU A 20 -26.01 -100.75 -19.68
CA GLU A 20 -25.16 -101.93 -19.53
C GLU A 20 -25.06 -102.43 -18.08
N GLN A 21 -25.43 -101.60 -17.09
CA GLN A 21 -25.49 -102.00 -15.67
C GLN A 21 -26.48 -103.15 -15.42
N ILE A 22 -27.50 -103.29 -16.27
CA ILE A 22 -28.50 -104.36 -16.17
C ILE A 22 -28.23 -105.56 -17.08
N THR A 23 -27.18 -105.53 -17.91
CA THR A 23 -26.85 -106.64 -18.82
C THR A 23 -26.55 -107.92 -18.05
N THR A 24 -25.82 -107.82 -16.94
CA THR A 24 -25.52 -108.95 -16.05
C THR A 24 -26.79 -109.51 -15.40
N ALA A 25 -27.73 -108.64 -15.03
CA ALA A 25 -29.03 -109.03 -14.47
C ALA A 25 -29.87 -109.81 -15.49
N ILE A 26 -29.97 -109.31 -16.73
CA ILE A 26 -30.68 -109.97 -17.83
C ILE A 26 -30.06 -111.34 -18.13
N LYS A 27 -28.75 -111.40 -18.37
CA LYS A 27 -28.04 -112.66 -18.63
C LYS A 27 -28.21 -113.67 -17.50
N SER A 28 -28.18 -113.20 -16.25
CA SER A 28 -28.38 -114.06 -15.08
C SER A 28 -29.81 -114.60 -15.02
N LEU A 29 -30.82 -113.78 -15.31
CA LEU A 29 -32.21 -114.23 -15.41
C LEU A 29 -32.43 -115.27 -16.51
N GLU A 30 -31.80 -115.10 -17.67
CA GLU A 30 -31.86 -116.05 -18.81
C GLU A 30 -31.14 -117.36 -18.48
N THR A 31 -29.93 -117.29 -17.90
CA THR A 31 -29.11 -118.47 -17.60
C THR A 31 -29.74 -119.37 -16.53
N HIS A 32 -30.43 -118.78 -15.55
CA HIS A 32 -30.95 -119.52 -14.41
C HIS A 32 -32.46 -119.83 -14.50
N GLU A 33 -33.09 -119.56 -15.65
CA GLU A 33 -34.56 -119.60 -15.82
C GLU A 33 -35.22 -120.92 -15.38
N HIS A 34 -34.49 -122.05 -15.51
CA HIS A 34 -34.98 -123.40 -15.21
C HIS A 34 -34.27 -124.09 -14.03
N LEU A 35 -33.44 -123.37 -13.27
CA LEU A 35 -32.54 -123.95 -12.25
C LEU A 35 -33.13 -123.95 -10.82
N GLY A 36 -34.45 -123.75 -10.68
CA GLY A 36 -35.16 -123.83 -9.41
C GLY A 36 -34.70 -122.82 -8.36
N LYS A 37 -34.69 -123.23 -7.08
CA LYS A 37 -34.38 -122.35 -5.92
C LYS A 37 -33.01 -121.67 -6.01
N LYS A 38 -31.96 -122.46 -6.32
CA LYS A 38 -30.59 -121.95 -6.37
C LYS A 38 -30.43 -120.92 -7.49
N GLY A 39 -30.94 -121.25 -8.68
CA GLY A 39 -30.92 -120.33 -9.81
C GLY A 39 -31.73 -119.05 -9.59
N PHE A 40 -32.88 -119.14 -8.91
CA PHE A 40 -33.66 -117.96 -8.57
C PHE A 40 -32.90 -117.01 -7.63
N ASN A 41 -32.29 -117.53 -6.56
CA ASN A 41 -31.49 -116.72 -5.64
C ASN A 41 -30.33 -116.03 -6.35
N GLU A 42 -29.57 -116.78 -7.14
CA GLU A 42 -28.45 -116.25 -7.93
C GLU A 42 -28.93 -115.16 -8.91
N ALA A 43 -30.05 -115.36 -9.61
CA ALA A 43 -30.59 -114.38 -10.55
C ALA A 43 -31.15 -113.12 -9.87
N ILE A 44 -31.91 -113.25 -8.78
CA ILE A 44 -32.51 -112.10 -8.10
C ILE A 44 -31.45 -111.23 -7.42
N GLU A 45 -30.39 -111.83 -6.85
CA GLU A 45 -29.26 -111.06 -6.33
C GLU A 45 -28.61 -110.20 -7.44
N LYS A 46 -28.42 -110.77 -8.64
CA LYS A 46 -27.88 -110.02 -9.79
C LYS A 46 -28.86 -108.96 -10.30
N VAL A 47 -30.16 -109.21 -10.27
CA VAL A 47 -31.19 -108.21 -10.64
C VAL A 47 -31.20 -107.03 -9.68
N VAL A 48 -31.28 -107.30 -8.37
CA VAL A 48 -31.24 -106.24 -7.36
C VAL A 48 -29.94 -105.44 -7.51
N ALA A 49 -28.79 -106.11 -7.62
CA ALA A 49 -27.51 -105.45 -7.80
C ALA A 49 -27.43 -104.61 -9.10
N GLY A 50 -27.92 -105.13 -10.23
CA GLY A 50 -27.89 -104.44 -11.52
C GLY A 50 -28.84 -103.24 -11.59
N VAL A 51 -30.08 -103.39 -11.09
CA VAL A 51 -31.06 -102.29 -11.04
C VAL A 51 -30.61 -101.21 -10.05
N ARG A 52 -30.07 -101.60 -8.88
CA ARG A 52 -29.51 -100.65 -7.91
C ARG A 52 -28.27 -99.93 -8.49
N GLY A 53 -27.37 -100.66 -9.15
CA GLY A 53 -26.22 -100.08 -9.84
C GLY A 53 -26.60 -99.11 -10.95
N TYR A 54 -27.67 -99.39 -11.70
CA TYR A 54 -28.25 -98.46 -12.66
C TYR A 54 -28.75 -97.18 -11.99
N ASN A 55 -29.59 -97.29 -10.96
CA ASN A 55 -30.17 -96.14 -10.26
C ASN A 55 -29.08 -95.27 -9.61
N ASP A 56 -28.05 -95.89 -9.02
CA ASP A 56 -26.90 -95.18 -8.45
C ASP A 56 -26.11 -94.42 -9.53
N ALA A 57 -25.96 -95.01 -10.72
CA ALA A 57 -25.28 -94.37 -11.84
C ALA A 57 -26.08 -93.16 -12.38
N VAL A 58 -27.40 -93.29 -12.56
CA VAL A 58 -28.31 -92.20 -12.95
C VAL A 58 -28.29 -91.08 -11.91
N MET A 59 -28.37 -91.42 -10.62
CA MET A 59 -28.31 -90.43 -9.55
C MET A 59 -26.98 -89.65 -9.56
N LYS A 60 -25.85 -90.35 -9.73
CA LYS A 60 -24.52 -89.71 -9.86
C LYS A 60 -24.44 -88.83 -11.10
N SER A 61 -24.99 -89.27 -12.22
CA SER A 61 -25.07 -88.53 -13.48
C SER A 61 -25.86 -87.22 -13.31
N ASN A 62 -27.10 -87.31 -12.83
CA ASN A 62 -27.95 -86.14 -12.56
C ASN A 62 -27.29 -85.19 -11.55
N LYS A 63 -26.65 -85.75 -10.51
CA LYS A 63 -25.93 -84.96 -9.52
C LYS A 63 -24.76 -84.18 -10.14
N LYS A 64 -23.97 -84.78 -11.04
CA LYS A 64 -22.88 -84.06 -11.73
C LYS A 64 -23.37 -82.81 -12.46
N VAL A 65 -24.48 -82.91 -13.19
CA VAL A 65 -25.06 -81.76 -13.92
C VAL A 65 -25.68 -80.75 -12.95
N SER A 66 -26.43 -81.22 -11.95
CA SER A 66 -27.06 -80.35 -10.93
C SER A 66 -26.02 -79.61 -10.08
N ASP A 67 -24.88 -80.23 -9.76
CA ASP A 67 -23.79 -79.61 -9.01
C ASP A 67 -23.17 -78.43 -9.80
N VAL A 68 -23.10 -78.50 -11.14
CA VAL A 68 -22.63 -77.37 -11.99
C VAL A 68 -23.60 -76.19 -11.93
N LEU A 69 -24.92 -76.45 -12.02
CA LEU A 69 -25.93 -75.40 -11.89
C LEU A 69 -25.93 -74.77 -10.48
N THR A 70 -25.84 -75.61 -9.46
CA THR A 70 -25.80 -75.18 -8.05
C THR A 70 -24.54 -74.37 -7.76
N LYS A 71 -23.39 -74.74 -8.36
CA LYS A 71 -22.15 -73.96 -8.27
C LYS A 71 -22.37 -72.56 -8.86
N MET A 72 -22.97 -72.45 -10.05
CA MET A 72 -23.21 -71.13 -10.65
C MET A 72 -24.21 -70.29 -9.86
N GLN A 73 -25.24 -70.89 -9.26
CA GLN A 73 -26.13 -70.17 -8.33
C GLN A 73 -25.33 -69.56 -7.15
N LYS A 74 -24.45 -70.35 -6.54
CA LYS A 74 -23.57 -69.88 -5.44
C LYS A 74 -22.57 -68.83 -5.88
N ASP A 75 -21.99 -68.97 -7.08
CA ASP A 75 -21.07 -67.97 -7.62
C ASP A 75 -21.82 -66.67 -7.94
N ALA A 76 -23.02 -66.75 -8.55
CA ALA A 76 -23.87 -65.58 -8.79
C ALA A 76 -24.30 -64.89 -7.48
N ASP A 77 -24.57 -65.63 -6.41
CA ASP A 77 -24.91 -65.08 -5.10
C ASP A 77 -23.83 -64.14 -4.55
N LYS A 78 -22.55 -64.37 -4.87
CA LYS A 78 -21.43 -63.49 -4.46
C LYS A 78 -21.60 -62.06 -4.94
N TYR A 79 -22.26 -61.87 -6.08
CA TYR A 79 -22.48 -60.57 -6.72
C TYR A 79 -23.89 -60.01 -6.43
N SER A 80 -24.56 -60.51 -5.40
CA SER A 80 -25.83 -59.93 -4.94
C SER A 80 -25.61 -58.57 -4.29
N ALA A 81 -26.64 -57.72 -4.32
CA ALA A 81 -26.59 -56.37 -3.74
C ALA A 81 -26.05 -56.36 -2.29
N GLU A 82 -26.51 -57.28 -1.43
CA GLU A 82 -26.08 -57.35 -0.03
C GLU A 82 -24.58 -57.67 0.13
N ARG A 83 -24.03 -58.52 -0.74
CA ARG A 83 -22.61 -58.89 -0.69
C ARG A 83 -21.74 -57.82 -1.34
N LEU A 84 -22.20 -57.20 -2.42
CA LEU A 84 -21.52 -56.08 -3.05
C LEU A 84 -21.47 -54.85 -2.14
N GLU A 85 -22.47 -54.65 -1.27
CA GLU A 85 -22.39 -53.63 -0.21
C GLU A 85 -21.26 -53.89 0.80
N LYS A 86 -20.88 -55.15 1.02
CA LYS A 86 -19.75 -55.52 1.88
C LYS A 86 -18.41 -55.44 1.15
N LEU A 87 -18.36 -55.83 -0.13
CA LEU A 87 -17.15 -55.86 -0.95
C LEU A 87 -16.76 -54.47 -1.48
N LEU A 88 -17.75 -53.65 -1.80
CA LEU A 88 -17.57 -52.30 -2.34
C LEU A 88 -18.26 -51.26 -1.43
N PRO A 89 -17.88 -51.12 -0.15
CA PRO A 89 -18.65 -50.35 0.82
C PRO A 89 -18.72 -48.85 0.48
N PRO A 90 -19.91 -48.23 0.50
CA PRO A 90 -20.10 -46.83 0.12
C PRO A 90 -19.37 -45.86 1.06
N ARG A 91 -19.25 -46.17 2.36
CA ARG A 91 -18.50 -45.36 3.34
C ARG A 91 -17.02 -45.18 3.00
N ASN A 92 -16.43 -46.12 2.25
CA ASN A 92 -15.03 -46.05 1.85
C ASN A 92 -14.87 -45.20 0.58
N ALA A 93 -15.98 -44.85 -0.07
CA ALA A 93 -15.97 -44.06 -1.28
C ALA A 93 -15.75 -42.57 -1.00
N ASP A 94 -15.89 -42.09 0.25
CA ASP A 94 -15.62 -40.70 0.64
C ASP A 94 -14.14 -40.42 0.97
N ASP A 95 -13.30 -41.45 1.01
CA ASP A 95 -11.86 -41.34 1.25
C ASP A 95 -11.09 -41.50 -0.08
N PRO A 96 -10.30 -40.49 -0.51
CA PRO A 96 -9.59 -40.50 -1.80
C PRO A 96 -8.60 -41.65 -2.00
N VAL A 97 -8.02 -42.19 -0.92
CA VAL A 97 -7.10 -43.34 -1.01
C VAL A 97 -7.91 -44.62 -1.10
N LYS A 98 -8.96 -44.74 -0.29
CA LYS A 98 -9.80 -45.95 -0.29
C LYS A 98 -10.64 -46.10 -1.55
N ILE A 99 -11.08 -45.00 -2.19
CA ILE A 99 -11.85 -45.06 -3.44
C ILE A 99 -11.02 -45.63 -4.60
N GLY A 100 -9.70 -45.37 -4.64
CA GLY A 100 -8.80 -45.98 -5.63
C GLY A 100 -8.79 -47.51 -5.50
N ASN A 101 -8.64 -48.01 -4.28
CA ASN A 101 -8.67 -49.45 -4.00
C ASN A 101 -10.05 -50.07 -4.32
N LEU A 102 -11.14 -49.31 -4.14
CA LEU A 102 -12.49 -49.76 -4.51
C LEU A 102 -12.67 -49.90 -6.03
N ILE A 103 -12.03 -49.04 -6.84
CA ILE A 103 -12.05 -49.17 -8.30
C ILE A 103 -11.34 -50.45 -8.73
N GLU A 104 -10.17 -50.72 -8.13
CA GLU A 104 -9.43 -51.95 -8.40
C GLU A 104 -10.26 -53.18 -8.01
N ALA A 105 -10.82 -53.21 -6.79
CA ALA A 105 -11.70 -54.27 -6.33
C ALA A 105 -12.94 -54.44 -7.23
N ALA A 106 -13.54 -53.35 -7.73
CA ALA A 106 -14.68 -53.41 -8.64
C ALA A 106 -14.31 -54.07 -9.98
N ASN A 107 -13.16 -53.69 -10.55
CA ASN A 107 -12.63 -54.30 -11.78
C ASN A 107 -12.30 -55.79 -11.58
N GLU A 108 -11.66 -56.14 -10.47
CA GLU A 108 -11.36 -57.53 -10.12
C GLU A 108 -12.64 -58.36 -9.93
N THR A 109 -13.67 -57.79 -9.31
CA THR A 109 -14.97 -58.45 -9.11
C THR A 109 -15.66 -58.72 -10.45
N VAL A 110 -15.61 -57.78 -11.40
CA VAL A 110 -16.10 -57.98 -12.78
C VAL A 110 -15.32 -59.11 -13.45
N ALA A 111 -13.99 -59.10 -13.38
CA ALA A 111 -13.14 -60.13 -13.97
C ALA A 111 -13.43 -61.53 -13.38
N GLU A 112 -13.60 -61.62 -12.06
CA GLU A 112 -13.98 -62.87 -11.39
C GLU A 112 -15.36 -63.34 -11.87
N CYS A 113 -16.35 -62.45 -11.91
CA CYS A 113 -17.71 -62.76 -12.35
C CYS A 113 -17.73 -63.31 -13.78
N LEU A 114 -17.03 -62.65 -14.71
CA LEU A 114 -16.90 -63.10 -16.10
C LEU A 114 -16.21 -64.45 -16.20
N LYS A 115 -15.14 -64.68 -15.42
CA LYS A 115 -14.44 -65.97 -15.35
C LYS A 115 -15.37 -67.08 -14.86
N LYS A 116 -16.18 -66.84 -13.84
CA LYS A 116 -17.14 -67.84 -13.32
C LYS A 116 -18.24 -68.16 -14.32
N ALA A 117 -18.73 -67.15 -15.03
CA ALA A 117 -19.71 -67.37 -16.08
C ALA A 117 -19.13 -68.15 -17.26
N ASP A 118 -17.86 -67.91 -17.64
CA ASP A 118 -17.16 -68.66 -18.67
C ASP A 118 -16.89 -70.12 -18.27
N GLU A 119 -16.45 -70.36 -17.02
CA GLU A 119 -16.32 -71.69 -16.43
C GLU A 119 -17.65 -72.47 -16.55
N PHE A 120 -18.78 -71.81 -16.24
CA PHE A 120 -20.12 -72.40 -16.36
C PHE A 120 -20.51 -72.69 -17.81
N ASN A 121 -20.35 -71.72 -18.71
CA ASN A 121 -20.71 -71.85 -20.11
C ASN A 121 -19.91 -72.94 -20.83
N THR A 122 -18.64 -73.09 -20.45
CA THR A 122 -17.74 -74.13 -20.95
C THR A 122 -18.13 -75.50 -20.40
N ALA A 123 -18.45 -75.60 -19.11
CA ALA A 123 -18.86 -76.86 -18.50
C ALA A 123 -20.14 -77.43 -19.15
N LEU A 124 -21.10 -76.58 -19.53
CA LEU A 124 -22.37 -77.01 -20.11
C LEU A 124 -22.40 -77.01 -21.65
N ASP A 125 -21.30 -76.69 -22.32
CA ASP A 125 -21.22 -76.75 -23.78
C ASP A 125 -21.22 -78.20 -24.28
N MET A 126 -22.36 -78.68 -24.78
CA MET A 126 -22.49 -80.05 -25.28
C MET A 126 -21.54 -80.42 -26.43
N LYS A 127 -20.94 -79.44 -27.10
CA LYS A 127 -19.97 -79.68 -28.19
C LYS A 127 -18.56 -79.90 -27.66
N ASN A 128 -18.19 -79.22 -26.58
CA ASN A 128 -16.79 -79.07 -26.15
C ASN A 128 -16.55 -79.42 -24.67
N ASN A 129 -17.58 -79.84 -23.92
CA ASN A 129 -17.44 -80.16 -22.50
C ASN A 129 -16.77 -81.51 -22.24
N ALA A 130 -16.42 -81.75 -20.96
CA ALA A 130 -15.81 -82.99 -20.53
C ALA A 130 -16.71 -84.20 -20.85
N GLU A 131 -16.10 -85.28 -21.37
CA GLU A 131 -16.81 -86.48 -21.83
C GLU A 131 -17.78 -87.04 -20.78
N GLU A 132 -17.38 -87.04 -19.51
CA GLU A 132 -18.23 -87.49 -18.41
C GLU A 132 -19.50 -86.65 -18.23
N LEU A 133 -19.38 -85.32 -18.37
CA LEU A 133 -20.50 -84.39 -18.19
C LEU A 133 -21.41 -84.40 -19.41
N ARG A 134 -20.83 -84.54 -20.61
CA ARG A 134 -21.54 -84.77 -21.87
C ARG A 134 -22.45 -85.99 -21.79
N ASN A 135 -21.90 -87.11 -21.32
CA ASN A 135 -22.67 -88.35 -21.17
C ASN A 135 -23.73 -88.22 -20.08
N ALA A 136 -23.44 -87.48 -19.00
CA ALA A 136 -24.42 -87.20 -17.97
C ALA A 136 -25.60 -86.35 -18.49
N MET A 137 -25.33 -85.32 -19.29
CA MET A 137 -26.36 -84.49 -19.91
C MET A 137 -27.21 -85.27 -20.91
N LYS A 138 -26.61 -86.15 -21.72
CA LYS A 138 -27.35 -87.02 -22.66
C LYS A 138 -28.30 -87.99 -21.99
N ASP A 139 -28.05 -88.32 -20.72
CA ASP A 139 -28.92 -89.21 -19.97
C ASP A 139 -30.20 -88.51 -19.49
N LEU A 140 -30.19 -87.17 -19.34
CA LEU A 140 -31.35 -86.39 -18.87
C LEU A 140 -32.51 -86.38 -19.86
N ASN A 141 -33.72 -86.09 -19.34
CA ASN A 141 -34.88 -85.83 -20.19
C ASN A 141 -34.59 -84.70 -21.21
N PRO A 142 -34.94 -84.86 -22.50
CA PRO A 142 -34.71 -83.85 -23.54
C PRO A 142 -35.17 -82.44 -23.18
N ASN A 143 -36.30 -82.30 -22.47
CA ASN A 143 -36.79 -80.98 -22.03
C ASN A 143 -35.85 -80.30 -21.03
N LEU A 144 -35.19 -81.08 -20.16
CA LEU A 144 -34.18 -80.55 -19.23
C LEU A 144 -32.92 -80.13 -19.97
N ILE A 145 -32.52 -80.88 -21.01
CA ILE A 145 -31.39 -80.50 -21.88
C ILE A 145 -31.66 -79.15 -22.54
N THR A 146 -32.86 -78.93 -23.09
CA THR A 146 -33.24 -77.64 -23.68
C THR A 146 -33.25 -76.51 -22.66
N LYS A 147 -33.76 -76.75 -21.44
CA LYS A 147 -33.71 -75.75 -20.36
C LYS A 147 -32.26 -75.39 -19.98
N ILE A 148 -31.38 -76.39 -19.87
CA ILE A 148 -29.95 -76.18 -19.58
C ILE A 148 -29.30 -75.32 -20.68
N GLU A 149 -29.56 -75.62 -21.95
CA GLU A 149 -29.00 -74.87 -23.07
C GLU A 149 -29.48 -73.42 -23.10
N ASN A 150 -30.77 -73.18 -22.82
CA ASN A 150 -31.32 -71.83 -22.72
C ASN A 150 -30.66 -71.03 -21.60
N VAL A 151 -30.48 -71.63 -20.42
CA VAL A 151 -29.82 -70.99 -19.29
C VAL A 151 -28.36 -70.68 -19.60
N ARG A 152 -27.65 -71.61 -20.25
CA ARG A 152 -26.28 -71.40 -20.74
C ARG A 152 -26.21 -70.20 -21.69
N GLU A 153 -27.02 -70.16 -22.74
CA GLU A 153 -26.96 -69.05 -23.70
C GLU A 153 -27.41 -67.71 -23.08
N ASN A 154 -28.37 -67.71 -22.14
CA ASN A 154 -28.73 -66.51 -21.40
C ASN A 154 -27.58 -65.99 -20.54
N ILE A 155 -26.92 -66.85 -19.76
CA ILE A 155 -25.78 -66.47 -18.91
C ILE A 155 -24.62 -65.98 -19.77
N LYS A 156 -24.35 -66.62 -20.91
CA LYS A 156 -23.36 -66.17 -21.90
C LYS A 156 -23.69 -64.80 -22.48
N HIS A 157 -24.94 -64.55 -22.84
CA HIS A 157 -25.39 -63.24 -23.29
C HIS A 157 -25.19 -62.18 -22.19
N GLU A 158 -25.60 -62.49 -20.97
CA GLU A 158 -25.50 -61.59 -19.83
C GLU A 158 -24.04 -61.28 -19.45
N SER A 159 -23.14 -62.27 -19.58
CA SER A 159 -21.69 -62.09 -19.40
C SER A 159 -21.11 -61.14 -20.45
N LYS A 160 -21.52 -61.27 -21.71
CA LYS A 160 -21.10 -60.36 -22.79
C LYS A 160 -21.60 -58.94 -22.54
N ARG A 161 -22.84 -58.79 -22.07
CA ARG A 161 -23.42 -57.49 -21.71
C ARG A 161 -22.63 -56.83 -20.59
N LEU A 162 -22.38 -57.56 -19.50
CA LEU A 162 -21.56 -57.11 -18.37
C LEU A 162 -20.17 -56.65 -18.83
N ASN A 163 -19.46 -57.47 -19.60
CA ASN A 163 -18.11 -57.12 -20.08
C ASN A 163 -18.11 -55.84 -20.92
N LYS A 164 -19.02 -55.75 -21.90
CA LYS A 164 -19.09 -54.59 -22.80
C LYS A 164 -19.38 -53.29 -22.04
N LEU A 165 -20.35 -53.31 -21.12
CA LEU A 165 -20.72 -52.12 -20.36
C LEU A 165 -19.64 -51.74 -19.33
N ALA A 166 -19.03 -52.71 -18.66
CA ALA A 166 -17.96 -52.45 -17.70
C ALA A 166 -16.69 -51.89 -18.37
N GLU A 167 -16.32 -52.42 -19.54
CA GLU A 167 -15.18 -51.95 -20.32
C GLU A 167 -15.42 -50.53 -20.88
N HIS A 168 -16.64 -50.27 -21.37
CA HIS A 168 -17.07 -48.93 -21.78
C HIS A 168 -16.94 -47.92 -20.63
N GLU A 169 -17.53 -48.22 -19.48
CA GLU A 169 -17.51 -47.31 -18.32
C GLU A 169 -16.08 -47.08 -17.80
N LYS A 170 -15.21 -48.09 -17.87
CA LYS A 170 -13.79 -47.97 -17.48
C LYS A 170 -13.05 -47.00 -18.41
N ASN A 171 -13.31 -47.07 -19.72
CA ASN A 171 -12.70 -46.18 -20.70
C ASN A 171 -13.23 -44.75 -20.58
N ASP A 172 -14.52 -44.58 -20.28
CA ASP A 172 -15.14 -43.27 -20.02
C ASP A 172 -14.56 -42.61 -18.78
N LEU A 173 -14.41 -43.36 -17.67
CA LEU A 173 -13.74 -42.88 -16.45
C LEU A 173 -12.32 -42.39 -16.76
N HIS A 174 -11.51 -43.19 -17.46
CA HIS A 174 -10.14 -42.84 -17.80
C HIS A 174 -10.07 -41.58 -18.66
N SER A 175 -10.92 -41.50 -19.68
CA SER A 175 -10.96 -40.36 -20.62
C SER A 175 -11.43 -39.08 -19.93
N MET A 176 -12.47 -39.15 -19.09
CA MET A 176 -12.95 -38.00 -18.31
C MET A 176 -11.91 -37.54 -17.29
N GLU A 177 -11.24 -38.45 -16.57
CA GLU A 177 -10.15 -38.07 -15.65
C GLU A 177 -9.02 -37.32 -16.37
N ALA A 178 -8.62 -37.78 -17.56
CA ALA A 178 -7.57 -37.14 -18.36
C ALA A 178 -8.00 -35.74 -18.86
N GLU A 179 -9.24 -35.61 -19.34
CA GLU A 179 -9.77 -34.34 -19.82
C GLU A 179 -9.94 -33.32 -18.67
N ILE A 180 -10.44 -33.76 -17.51
CA ILE A 180 -10.58 -32.92 -16.30
C ILE A 180 -9.21 -32.39 -15.87
N LYS A 181 -8.21 -33.27 -15.76
CA LYS A 181 -6.83 -32.89 -15.41
C LYS A 181 -6.27 -31.87 -16.39
N THR A 182 -6.47 -32.09 -17.68
CA THR A 182 -6.00 -31.20 -18.74
C THR A 182 -6.66 -29.81 -18.65
N LYS A 183 -7.99 -29.75 -18.54
CA LYS A 183 -8.72 -28.47 -18.49
C LYS A 183 -8.45 -27.70 -17.21
N LEU A 184 -8.33 -28.36 -16.07
CA LEU A 184 -8.00 -27.68 -14.80
C LEU A 184 -6.54 -27.24 -14.76
N HIS A 185 -5.62 -27.98 -15.40
CA HIS A 185 -4.26 -27.52 -15.61
C HIS A 185 -4.21 -26.26 -16.50
N ASP A 186 -4.99 -26.20 -17.59
CA ASP A 186 -5.12 -25.01 -18.42
C ASP A 186 -5.65 -23.80 -17.64
N VAL A 187 -6.66 -24.02 -16.78
CA VAL A 187 -7.20 -22.98 -15.88
C VAL A 187 -6.12 -22.49 -14.92
N LYS A 188 -5.36 -23.41 -14.31
CA LYS A 188 -4.23 -23.10 -13.42
C LYS A 188 -3.22 -22.19 -14.11
N CYS A 189 -2.79 -22.56 -15.32
CA CYS A 189 -1.85 -21.77 -16.11
C CYS A 189 -2.41 -20.37 -16.43
N LYS A 190 -3.66 -20.28 -16.91
CA LYS A 190 -4.29 -19.00 -17.27
C LYS A 190 -4.49 -18.07 -16.07
N VAL A 191 -4.91 -18.60 -14.93
CA VAL A 191 -5.09 -17.83 -13.69
C VAL A 191 -3.74 -17.30 -13.22
N ASN A 192 -2.71 -18.13 -13.18
CA ASN A 192 -1.36 -17.74 -12.78
C ASN A 192 -0.75 -16.68 -13.73
N GLU A 193 -0.93 -16.84 -15.05
CA GLU A 193 -0.55 -15.81 -16.02
C GLU A 193 -1.29 -14.48 -15.77
N HIS A 194 -2.58 -14.52 -15.47
CA HIS A 194 -3.37 -13.33 -15.19
C HIS A 194 -2.94 -12.64 -13.88
N ILE A 195 -2.68 -13.41 -12.82
CA ILE A 195 -2.15 -12.92 -11.54
C ILE A 195 -0.82 -12.20 -11.78
N LYS A 196 0.14 -12.86 -12.44
CA LYS A 196 1.44 -12.26 -12.78
C LYS A 196 1.28 -10.95 -13.52
N LYS A 197 0.43 -10.93 -14.56
CA LYS A 197 0.20 -9.73 -15.36
C LYS A 197 -0.41 -8.60 -14.52
N LYS A 198 -1.48 -8.86 -13.78
CA LYS A 198 -2.19 -7.84 -12.99
C LYS A 198 -1.34 -7.28 -11.85
N VAL A 199 -0.61 -8.13 -11.14
CA VAL A 199 0.30 -7.69 -10.07
C VAL A 199 1.46 -6.89 -10.66
N LYS A 200 2.07 -7.36 -11.75
CA LYS A 200 3.12 -6.60 -12.46
C LYS A 200 2.62 -5.24 -12.92
N ASP A 201 1.44 -5.16 -13.53
CA ASP A 201 0.83 -3.90 -13.96
C ASP A 201 0.57 -2.94 -12.78
N LEU A 202 0.17 -3.47 -11.62
CA LEU A 202 -0.03 -2.68 -10.40
C LEU A 202 1.31 -2.15 -9.85
N VAL A 203 2.31 -3.02 -9.75
CA VAL A 203 3.66 -2.66 -9.31
C VAL A 203 4.24 -1.58 -10.20
N GLU A 204 4.13 -1.71 -11.53
CA GLU A 204 4.68 -0.71 -12.45
C GLU A 204 3.96 0.64 -12.31
N ARG A 205 2.63 0.65 -12.17
CA ARG A 205 1.87 1.90 -11.90
C ARG A 205 2.29 2.57 -10.59
N LEU A 206 2.56 1.80 -9.54
CA LEU A 206 3.06 2.33 -8.27
C LEU A 206 4.48 2.89 -8.43
N LYS A 207 5.35 2.19 -9.17
CA LYS A 207 6.70 2.66 -9.49
C LYS A 207 6.66 3.96 -10.29
N ASP A 208 5.79 4.08 -11.28
CA ASP A 208 5.62 5.32 -12.06
C ASP A 208 5.26 6.52 -11.17
N ARG A 209 4.31 6.35 -10.24
CA ARG A 209 3.94 7.42 -9.29
C ARG A 209 5.08 7.80 -8.36
N VAL A 210 5.86 6.83 -7.89
CA VAL A 210 7.03 7.12 -7.04
C VAL A 210 8.16 7.76 -7.84
N ARG A 211 8.35 7.40 -9.12
CA ARG A 211 9.30 8.10 -10.03
C ARG A 211 8.92 9.56 -10.19
N GLU A 212 7.65 9.88 -10.42
CA GLU A 212 7.17 11.27 -10.51
C GLU A 212 7.46 12.07 -9.24
N MET A 213 7.27 11.47 -8.06
CA MET A 213 7.62 12.11 -6.78
C MET A 213 9.13 12.29 -6.65
N GLN A 214 9.92 11.27 -7.00
CA GLN A 214 11.38 11.32 -6.95
C GLN A 214 11.93 12.44 -7.85
N THR A 215 11.42 12.58 -9.07
CA THR A 215 11.81 13.67 -9.99
C THR A 215 11.61 15.03 -9.33
N LYS A 216 10.43 15.29 -8.75
CA LYS A 216 10.15 16.56 -8.07
C LYS A 216 11.09 16.81 -6.88
N LEU A 217 11.39 15.77 -6.09
CA LEU A 217 12.32 15.89 -4.96
C LEU A 217 13.75 16.20 -5.45
N VAL A 218 14.20 15.56 -6.53
CA VAL A 218 15.49 15.83 -7.16
C VAL A 218 15.54 17.24 -7.73
N ASP A 219 14.47 17.73 -8.36
CA ASP A 219 14.41 19.09 -8.88
C ASP A 219 14.50 20.14 -7.76
N ILE A 220 13.77 19.94 -6.65
CA ILE A 220 13.89 20.78 -5.45
C ILE A 220 15.33 20.76 -4.92
N ASN A 221 15.95 19.58 -4.89
CA ASN A 221 17.33 19.40 -4.44
C ASN A 221 18.33 20.18 -5.32
N VAL A 222 18.11 20.17 -6.64
CA VAL A 222 18.89 20.93 -7.62
C VAL A 222 18.70 22.43 -7.43
N ASP A 223 17.46 22.90 -7.22
CA ASP A 223 17.21 24.33 -7.03
C ASP A 223 17.76 24.86 -5.71
N LEU A 224 17.64 24.10 -4.61
CA LEU A 224 18.30 24.42 -3.34
C LEU A 224 19.83 24.53 -3.52
N THR A 225 20.43 23.66 -4.34
CA THR A 225 21.86 23.74 -4.68
C THR A 225 22.20 25.05 -5.37
N LYS A 226 21.44 25.44 -6.40
CA LYS A 226 21.65 26.72 -7.10
C LYS A 226 21.49 27.92 -6.15
N HIS A 227 20.56 27.86 -5.20
CA HIS A 227 20.37 28.91 -4.21
C HIS A 227 21.55 29.01 -3.23
N LEU A 228 22.08 27.87 -2.77
CA LEU A 228 23.30 27.81 -1.95
C LEU A 228 24.50 28.42 -2.68
N GLU A 229 24.73 28.04 -3.93
CA GLU A 229 25.82 28.59 -4.77
C GLU A 229 25.70 30.12 -4.94
N LYS A 230 24.49 30.63 -5.18
CA LYS A 230 24.23 32.07 -5.27
C LYS A 230 24.51 32.78 -3.94
N LEU A 231 24.08 32.19 -2.82
CA LEU A 231 24.32 32.74 -1.48
C LEU A 231 25.81 32.75 -1.15
N GLU A 232 26.53 31.67 -1.45
CA GLU A 232 27.98 31.58 -1.26
C GLU A 232 28.73 32.62 -2.10
N LYS A 233 28.36 32.76 -3.37
CA LYS A 233 28.91 33.79 -4.25
C LYS A 233 28.65 35.19 -3.71
N TRP A 234 27.43 35.49 -3.27
CA TRP A 234 27.08 36.78 -2.68
C TRP A 234 27.90 37.06 -1.41
N MET A 235 28.06 36.07 -0.52
CA MET A 235 28.89 36.20 0.67
C MET A 235 30.36 36.50 0.31
N LYS A 236 30.89 35.87 -0.73
CA LYS A 236 32.25 36.10 -1.22
C LYS A 236 32.41 37.50 -1.82
N ASP A 237 31.48 37.92 -2.67
CA ASP A 237 31.52 39.22 -3.34
C ASP A 237 31.41 40.38 -2.34
N VAL A 238 30.52 40.27 -1.35
CA VAL A 238 30.39 41.28 -0.28
C VAL A 238 31.64 41.35 0.59
N LYS A 239 32.22 40.20 0.97
CA LYS A 239 33.48 40.18 1.73
C LYS A 239 34.61 40.84 0.95
N LYS A 240 34.74 40.50 -0.34
CA LYS A 240 35.74 41.08 -1.23
C LYS A 240 35.57 42.59 -1.32
N PHE A 241 34.34 43.07 -1.55
CA PHE A 241 34.03 44.50 -1.57
C PHE A 241 34.44 45.19 -0.26
N ILE A 242 34.10 44.62 0.90
CA ILE A 242 34.47 45.17 2.22
C ILE A 242 35.99 45.27 2.37
N ASP A 243 36.72 44.21 2.02
CA ASP A 243 38.18 44.15 2.19
C ASP A 243 38.91 45.07 1.20
N GLU A 244 38.43 45.20 -0.04
CA GLU A 244 39.12 45.97 -1.09
C GLU A 244 38.80 47.48 -1.08
N HIS A 245 37.66 47.89 -0.51
CA HIS A 245 37.18 49.27 -0.64
C HIS A 245 37.02 49.98 0.72
N PRO A 246 35.90 49.84 1.47
CA PRO A 246 35.65 50.65 2.65
C PRO A 246 36.64 50.38 3.78
N ARG A 247 37.16 49.15 3.93
CA ARG A 247 38.18 48.83 4.93
C ARG A 247 39.54 49.45 4.60
N VAL A 248 40.00 49.34 3.35
CA VAL A 248 41.25 49.97 2.89
C VAL A 248 41.16 51.48 2.95
N ASN A 249 40.01 52.07 2.62
CA ASN A 249 39.81 53.52 2.70
C ASN A 249 39.80 54.02 4.15
N ALA A 250 39.10 53.32 5.06
CA ALA A 250 39.16 53.63 6.49
C ALA A 250 40.59 53.48 7.04
N GLN A 251 41.31 52.44 6.64
CA GLN A 251 42.71 52.23 7.01
C GLN A 251 43.63 53.34 6.47
N LYS A 252 43.48 53.76 5.22
CA LYS A 252 44.24 54.89 4.64
C LYS A 252 43.97 56.19 5.39
N ILE A 253 42.71 56.47 5.74
CA ILE A 253 42.34 57.64 6.55
C ILE A 253 43.02 57.56 7.93
N LEU A 254 42.99 56.39 8.59
CA LEU A 254 43.66 56.17 9.87
C LEU A 254 45.18 56.31 9.76
N GLU A 255 45.80 55.86 8.67
CA GLU A 255 47.24 56.01 8.39
C GLU A 255 47.63 57.47 8.12
N GLU A 256 46.81 58.23 7.40
CA GLU A 256 47.04 59.67 7.18
C GLU A 256 46.93 60.48 8.49
N ILE A 257 46.20 59.98 9.48
CA ILE A 257 45.90 60.64 10.77
C ILE A 257 46.66 59.97 11.94
N LYS A 258 47.61 59.06 11.67
CA LYS A 258 48.52 58.54 12.70
C LYS A 258 49.40 59.67 13.25
N TRP A 259 48.91 60.29 14.31
CA TRP A 259 49.57 61.30 15.13
C TRP A 259 49.80 60.65 16.49
N ASP A 260 50.85 59.84 16.62
CA ASP A 260 51.28 59.40 17.93
C ASP A 260 52.11 60.50 18.60
N ASN A 261 52.13 60.48 19.94
CA ASN A 261 52.84 61.46 20.75
C ASN A 261 54.33 61.09 20.92
N GLY A 262 54.95 60.41 19.96
CA GLY A 262 56.36 60.07 20.07
C GLY A 262 56.82 59.02 19.07
N GLY A 263 57.01 59.42 17.82
CA GLY A 263 57.52 58.53 16.79
C GLY A 263 57.74 59.25 15.46
N ASP A 264 58.92 59.06 14.88
CA ASP A 264 59.48 59.82 13.76
C ASP A 264 58.62 59.87 12.48
N THR A 265 58.62 61.05 11.84
CA THR A 265 58.23 61.36 10.45
C THR A 265 56.77 61.18 9.99
N ASN A 266 55.86 62.07 10.40
CA ASN A 266 54.70 62.42 9.57
C ASN A 266 55.04 63.63 8.67
N VAL A 267 55.41 63.37 7.41
CA VAL A 267 55.88 64.36 6.41
C VAL A 267 54.90 65.54 6.23
N LYS A 268 53.60 65.37 6.51
CA LYS A 268 52.59 66.43 6.37
C LYS A 268 52.55 67.37 7.60
N ARG A 269 52.71 66.86 8.83
CA ARG A 269 52.85 67.68 10.05
C ARG A 269 54.19 68.40 10.08
N ASN A 270 55.27 67.73 9.68
CA ASN A 270 56.59 68.37 9.54
C ASN A 270 56.58 69.53 8.53
N LYS A 271 55.73 69.53 7.49
CA LYS A 271 55.60 70.68 6.59
C LYS A 271 54.95 71.89 7.27
N ILE A 272 53.96 71.65 8.13
CA ILE A 272 53.27 72.72 8.87
C ILE A 272 54.16 73.22 10.02
N ASP A 273 54.82 72.33 10.75
CA ASP A 273 55.79 72.68 11.80
C ASP A 273 57.05 73.34 11.22
N ASN A 274 57.53 72.92 10.04
CA ASN A 274 58.64 73.59 9.34
C ASN A 274 58.21 74.93 8.78
N ALA A 275 57.00 75.08 8.24
CA ALA A 275 56.49 76.39 7.81
C ALA A 275 56.35 77.36 9.00
N ALA A 276 55.93 76.86 10.16
CA ALA A 276 55.89 77.63 11.41
C ALA A 276 57.31 78.00 11.91
N ARG A 277 58.28 77.08 11.83
CA ARG A 277 59.69 77.36 12.13
C ARG A 277 60.34 78.33 11.13
N GLU A 278 60.03 78.24 9.84
CA GLU A 278 60.50 79.18 8.81
C GLU A 278 59.96 80.59 9.04
N LEU A 279 58.70 80.73 9.44
CA LEU A 279 58.13 82.02 9.84
C LEU A 279 58.87 82.62 11.03
N ARG A 280 59.26 81.79 12.01
CA ARG A 280 60.08 82.21 13.15
C ARG A 280 61.51 82.61 12.73
N MET A 281 62.17 81.85 11.86
CA MET A 281 63.51 82.18 11.36
C MET A 281 63.51 83.46 10.52
N LYS A 282 62.48 83.70 9.69
CA LYS A 282 62.34 84.95 8.92
C LYS A 282 62.13 86.17 9.81
N ALA A 283 61.51 86.01 10.98
CA ALA A 283 61.42 87.06 11.98
C ALA A 283 62.80 87.41 12.59
N GLU A 284 63.66 86.41 12.84
CA GLU A 284 65.06 86.61 13.27
C GLU A 284 65.96 87.20 12.17
N GLU A 285 65.68 86.89 10.91
CA GLU A 285 66.38 87.47 9.75
C GLU A 285 66.03 88.96 9.55
N LEU A 286 64.77 89.34 9.80
CA LEU A 286 64.33 90.73 9.84
C LEU A 286 65.05 91.55 10.93
N PHE A 287 65.34 90.93 12.08
CA PHE A 287 66.09 91.57 13.17
C PHE A 287 67.54 91.89 12.75
N ARG A 288 68.19 90.98 12.02
CA ARG A 288 69.55 91.19 11.49
C ARG A 288 69.60 92.23 10.35
N ALA A 289 68.57 92.29 9.50
CA ALA A 289 68.44 93.34 8.48
C ALA A 289 68.31 94.74 9.09
N GLY A 290 67.77 94.87 10.31
CA GLY A 290 67.71 96.12 11.08
C GLY A 290 69.09 96.68 11.44
N GLU A 291 70.06 95.82 11.77
CA GLU A 291 71.44 96.24 12.08
C GLU A 291 72.19 96.79 10.85
N ALA A 292 71.95 96.24 9.66
CA ALA A 292 72.58 96.71 8.42
C ALA A 292 72.07 98.08 7.97
N ALA A 293 70.78 98.38 8.20
CA ALA A 293 70.15 99.66 7.85
C ALA A 293 70.77 100.86 8.58
N LYS A 294 71.34 100.65 9.79
CA LYS A 294 72.03 101.68 10.59
C LYS A 294 73.19 102.34 9.85
N LYS A 295 73.89 101.60 8.99
CA LYS A 295 75.09 102.07 8.28
C LYS A 295 74.76 102.90 7.03
N THR A 296 73.65 102.59 6.35
CA THR A 296 73.23 103.25 5.09
C THR A 296 72.55 104.61 5.32
N VAL A 297 71.96 104.83 6.51
CA VAL A 297 71.30 106.10 6.85
C VAL A 297 72.28 107.28 6.95
N GLN A 298 73.55 107.05 7.28
CA GLN A 298 74.56 108.13 7.36
C GLN A 298 74.94 108.73 5.99
N GLU A 299 74.82 107.97 4.89
CA GLU A 299 75.28 108.41 3.57
C GLU A 299 74.21 109.15 2.75
N LYS A 300 72.91 108.90 3.02
CA LYS A 300 71.82 109.44 2.19
C LYS A 300 71.26 110.80 2.60
N VAL A 301 71.68 111.35 3.74
CA VAL A 301 71.20 112.67 4.24
C VAL A 301 71.73 113.83 3.37
N SER A 302 72.91 113.70 2.75
CA SER A 302 73.50 114.77 1.92
C SER A 302 72.83 115.01 0.56
N LEU A 303 72.04 114.06 0.05
CA LEU A 303 71.47 114.11 -1.31
C LEU A 303 69.99 114.54 -1.37
N ALA A 304 69.28 114.50 -0.24
CA ALA A 304 67.85 114.82 -0.16
C ALA A 304 67.53 116.33 -0.18
N LEU A 305 68.54 117.18 -0.06
CA LEU A 305 68.36 118.61 0.22
C LEU A 305 68.19 119.52 -1.01
N THR A 306 68.43 119.02 -2.22
CA THR A 306 68.33 119.82 -3.46
C THR A 306 66.96 119.69 -4.16
N GLN A 307 66.06 118.79 -3.72
CA GLN A 307 64.82 118.46 -4.46
C GLN A 307 63.51 119.15 -3.97
N VAL A 308 63.55 119.99 -2.93
CA VAL A 308 62.31 120.49 -2.28
C VAL A 308 61.59 121.60 -3.07
N ILE A 309 62.22 122.25 -4.05
CA ILE A 309 61.63 123.43 -4.74
C ILE A 309 60.77 123.07 -5.97
N THR A 310 60.94 121.90 -6.60
CA THR A 310 60.18 121.49 -7.83
C THR A 310 58.89 120.68 -7.55
N MET A 311 58.54 120.44 -6.29
CA MET A 311 57.53 119.43 -5.91
C MET A 311 56.06 119.94 -5.86
N ASN A 312 55.81 121.25 -5.76
CA ASN A 312 54.49 121.77 -5.35
C ASN A 312 53.39 121.70 -6.44
N ASP A 313 53.70 122.00 -7.70
CA ASP A 313 52.69 122.01 -8.79
C ASP A 313 52.39 120.62 -9.38
N ALA A 314 53.36 119.71 -9.37
CA ALA A 314 53.15 118.31 -9.76
C ALA A 314 52.18 117.58 -8.81
N LEU A 315 52.23 117.92 -7.51
CA LEU A 315 51.44 117.27 -6.47
C LEU A 315 49.92 117.39 -6.71
N LYS A 316 49.43 118.56 -7.16
CA LYS A 316 47.99 118.80 -7.39
C LYS A 316 47.43 118.05 -8.60
N GLN A 317 48.24 117.79 -9.63
CA GLN A 317 47.81 116.99 -10.79
C GLN A 317 47.85 115.48 -10.49
N ASP A 318 48.84 115.01 -9.74
CA ASP A 318 48.97 113.60 -9.41
C ASP A 318 47.91 113.13 -8.41
N LEU A 319 47.53 113.97 -7.43
CA LEU A 319 46.43 113.65 -6.50
C LEU A 319 45.07 113.45 -7.20
N TRP A 320 44.80 114.22 -8.28
CA TRP A 320 43.60 114.02 -9.11
C TRP A 320 43.65 112.68 -9.89
N LYS A 321 44.79 112.35 -10.51
CA LYS A 321 44.98 111.06 -11.23
C LYS A 321 44.86 109.86 -10.29
N VAL A 322 45.42 109.96 -9.08
CA VAL A 322 45.32 108.91 -8.04
C VAL A 322 43.87 108.68 -7.67
N LYS A 323 43.09 109.73 -7.42
CA LYS A 323 41.66 109.65 -7.11
C LYS A 323 40.87 108.95 -8.24
N ALA A 324 41.12 109.29 -9.50
CA ALA A 324 40.47 108.67 -10.65
C ALA A 324 40.86 107.19 -10.83
N ASN A 325 42.14 106.84 -10.62
CA ASN A 325 42.64 105.47 -10.75
C ASN A 325 42.13 104.56 -9.63
N ILE A 326 42.01 105.07 -8.39
CA ILE A 326 41.42 104.33 -7.27
C ILE A 326 39.96 103.96 -7.60
N LYS A 327 39.14 104.91 -8.06
CA LYS A 327 37.74 104.62 -8.47
C LYS A 327 37.67 103.52 -9.54
N LYS A 328 38.51 103.59 -10.58
CA LYS A 328 38.55 102.58 -11.65
C LYS A 328 38.98 101.20 -11.15
N ALA A 329 40.01 101.13 -10.31
CA ALA A 329 40.51 99.87 -9.76
C ALA A 329 39.46 99.16 -8.89
N VAL A 330 38.70 99.94 -8.11
CA VAL A 330 37.64 99.44 -7.24
C VAL A 330 36.47 98.87 -8.05
N VAL A 331 36.04 99.58 -9.10
CA VAL A 331 34.99 99.08 -10.00
C VAL A 331 35.42 97.79 -10.67
N ALA A 332 36.67 97.71 -11.14
CA ALA A 332 37.21 96.49 -11.74
C ALA A 332 37.22 95.32 -10.74
N LEU A 333 37.72 95.56 -9.51
CA LEU A 333 37.73 94.56 -8.45
C LEU A 333 36.31 94.10 -8.08
N GLY A 334 35.35 95.03 -7.99
CA GLY A 334 33.94 94.72 -7.77
C GLY A 334 33.39 93.76 -8.81
N LYS A 335 33.59 94.07 -10.10
CA LYS A 335 33.12 93.21 -11.21
C LYS A 335 33.78 91.83 -11.20
N THR A 336 35.08 91.76 -10.93
CA THR A 336 35.79 90.47 -10.81
C THR A 336 35.26 89.66 -9.63
N LEU A 337 35.02 90.30 -8.49
CA LEU A 337 34.50 89.64 -7.30
C LEU A 337 33.07 89.13 -7.51
N GLU A 338 32.18 89.92 -8.14
CA GLU A 338 30.83 89.46 -8.50
C GLU A 338 30.88 88.24 -9.44
N THR A 339 31.77 88.27 -10.42
CA THR A 339 31.97 87.14 -11.37
C THR A 339 32.43 85.88 -10.65
N ASN A 340 33.46 85.99 -9.80
CA ASN A 340 33.99 84.84 -9.06
C ASN A 340 32.93 84.27 -8.10
N VAL A 341 32.17 85.13 -7.41
CA VAL A 341 31.07 84.69 -6.52
C VAL A 341 30.02 83.90 -7.31
N LYS A 342 29.60 84.38 -8.49
CA LYS A 342 28.65 83.63 -9.34
C LYS A 342 29.23 82.30 -9.83
N GLN A 343 30.51 82.25 -10.17
CA GLN A 343 31.18 81.02 -10.61
C GLN A 343 31.32 79.98 -9.48
N ASP A 344 31.69 80.41 -8.27
CA ASP A 344 31.81 79.54 -7.11
C ASP A 344 30.43 79.00 -6.68
N LEU A 345 29.38 79.83 -6.72
CA LEU A 345 28.01 79.38 -6.50
C LEU A 345 27.56 78.33 -7.53
N THR A 346 27.98 78.46 -8.78
CA THR A 346 27.72 77.44 -9.83
C THR A 346 28.39 76.11 -9.49
N THR A 347 29.64 76.17 -9.05
CA THR A 347 30.43 74.98 -8.66
C THR A 347 29.83 74.30 -7.43
N LEU A 348 29.46 75.08 -6.41
CA LEU A 348 28.83 74.59 -5.19
C LEU A 348 27.47 73.93 -5.49
N LYS A 349 26.63 74.57 -6.31
CA LYS A 349 25.37 74.02 -6.79
C LYS A 349 25.57 72.65 -7.46
N GLY A 350 26.54 72.54 -8.36
CA GLY A 350 26.87 71.29 -9.07
C GLY A 350 27.25 70.15 -8.11
N LYS A 351 28.13 70.44 -7.13
CA LYS A 351 28.55 69.45 -6.13
C LYS A 351 27.38 68.97 -5.26
N ILE A 352 26.57 69.88 -4.73
CA ILE A 352 25.42 69.52 -3.89
C ILE A 352 24.40 68.69 -4.71
N LYS A 353 24.10 69.10 -5.95
CA LYS A 353 23.17 68.39 -6.83
C LYS A 353 23.65 66.97 -7.16
N SER A 354 24.95 66.78 -7.41
CA SER A 354 25.54 65.45 -7.66
C SER A 354 25.44 64.51 -6.45
N GLY A 355 25.51 65.02 -5.21
CA GLY A 355 25.31 64.23 -4.00
C GLY A 355 23.85 63.91 -3.70
N LEU A 356 22.94 64.84 -3.99
CA LEU A 356 21.52 64.70 -3.72
C LEU A 356 20.82 63.73 -4.69
N HIS A 357 21.24 63.66 -5.95
CA HIS A 357 20.59 62.85 -6.98
C HIS A 357 20.58 61.33 -6.69
N PRO A 358 21.71 60.69 -6.30
CA PRO A 358 21.72 59.28 -5.91
C PRO A 358 20.86 58.97 -4.68
N ILE A 359 20.72 59.92 -3.74
CA ILE A 359 19.90 59.75 -2.53
C ILE A 359 18.42 59.69 -2.91
N VAL A 360 17.97 60.59 -3.79
CA VAL A 360 16.59 60.58 -4.33
C VAL A 360 16.32 59.26 -5.07
N GLY A 361 17.22 58.84 -5.95
CA GLY A 361 17.10 57.57 -6.68
C GLY A 361 17.09 56.34 -5.76
N GLY A 362 17.88 56.37 -4.67
CA GLY A 362 17.91 55.32 -3.66
C GLY A 362 16.60 55.21 -2.88
N VAL A 363 16.02 56.35 -2.46
CA VAL A 363 14.73 56.41 -1.75
C VAL A 363 13.57 55.96 -2.65
N GLU A 364 13.57 56.34 -3.93
CA GLU A 364 12.57 55.86 -4.89
C GLU A 364 12.66 54.34 -5.13
N THR A 365 13.89 53.81 -5.23
CA THR A 365 14.13 52.38 -5.41
C THR A 365 13.70 51.59 -4.17
N PHE A 366 14.05 52.07 -2.97
CA PHE A 366 13.63 51.45 -1.72
C PHE A 366 12.10 51.45 -1.56
N SER A 367 11.42 52.57 -1.85
CA SER A 367 9.95 52.65 -1.86
C SER A 367 9.31 51.59 -2.75
N LYS A 368 9.80 51.45 -4.00
CA LYS A 368 9.33 50.42 -4.95
C LYS A 368 9.55 49.01 -4.42
N GLN A 369 10.74 48.73 -3.88
CA GLN A 369 11.07 47.41 -3.34
C GLN A 369 10.26 47.09 -2.08
N PHE A 370 10.08 48.05 -1.18
CA PHE A 370 9.32 47.87 0.05
C PHE A 370 7.84 47.58 -0.23
N ALA A 371 7.24 48.30 -1.19
CA ALA A 371 5.90 48.03 -1.67
C ALA A 371 5.78 46.64 -2.34
N ALA A 372 6.74 46.26 -3.18
CA ALA A 372 6.76 44.95 -3.83
C ALA A 372 6.90 43.80 -2.81
N THR A 373 7.74 43.95 -1.77
CA THR A 373 7.86 42.98 -0.69
C THR A 373 6.56 42.85 0.11
N LYS A 374 5.87 43.95 0.42
CA LYS A 374 4.54 43.89 1.05
C LYS A 374 3.57 43.10 0.19
N GLN A 375 3.49 43.39 -1.11
CA GLN A 375 2.59 42.70 -2.04
C GLN A 375 2.88 41.19 -2.12
N ALA A 376 4.16 40.79 -2.15
CA ALA A 376 4.55 39.38 -2.16
C ALA A 376 4.13 38.66 -0.87
N ILE A 377 4.31 39.28 0.29
CA ILE A 377 3.90 38.72 1.59
C ILE A 377 2.37 38.60 1.66
N ASP A 378 1.64 39.64 1.23
CA ASP A 378 0.16 39.64 1.20
C ASP A 378 -0.38 38.53 0.28
N GLY A 379 0.19 38.38 -0.92
CA GLY A 379 -0.17 37.30 -1.84
C GLY A 379 0.09 35.90 -1.29
N ALA A 380 1.23 35.68 -0.61
CA ALA A 380 1.54 34.41 0.04
C ALA A 380 0.55 34.08 1.17
N ILE A 381 0.15 35.08 1.96
CA ILE A 381 -0.83 34.91 3.04
C ILE A 381 -2.23 34.63 2.47
N GLN A 382 -2.63 35.31 1.39
CA GLN A 382 -3.92 35.05 0.72
C GLN A 382 -4.00 33.64 0.15
N ALA A 383 -2.92 33.13 -0.46
CA ALA A 383 -2.86 31.75 -0.93
C ALA A 383 -3.01 30.74 0.22
N LEU A 384 -2.26 30.94 1.31
CA LEU A 384 -2.36 30.11 2.52
C LEU A 384 -3.76 30.18 3.14
N HIS A 385 -4.38 31.37 3.15
CA HIS A 385 -5.74 31.55 3.64
C HIS A 385 -6.76 30.78 2.78
N GLY A 386 -6.60 30.79 1.45
CA GLY A 386 -7.41 29.99 0.53
C GLY A 386 -7.24 28.48 0.75
N ASP A 387 -6.03 28.00 0.98
CA ASP A 387 -5.77 26.60 1.33
C ASP A 387 -6.45 26.18 2.63
N VAL A 388 -6.34 27.00 3.68
CA VAL A 388 -6.99 26.75 4.98
C VAL A 388 -8.52 26.86 4.87
N GLY A 389 -9.04 27.77 4.04
CA GLY A 389 -10.47 27.91 3.75
C GLY A 389 -11.05 26.66 3.09
N ARG A 390 -10.37 26.10 2.08
CA ARG A 390 -10.78 24.83 1.44
C ARG A 390 -10.83 23.65 2.42
N LEU A 391 -9.93 23.61 3.41
CA LEU A 391 -9.97 22.60 4.48
C LEU A 391 -11.17 22.77 5.43
N LYS A 392 -11.69 24.00 5.56
CA LYS A 392 -12.83 24.36 6.40
C LYS A 392 -14.18 24.10 5.72
N GLU A 393 -14.26 24.27 4.39
CA GLU A 393 -15.48 24.18 3.57
C GLU A 393 -16.04 22.77 3.33
N LEU A 394 -15.46 21.72 3.94
CA LEU A 394 -15.99 20.35 3.81
C LEU A 394 -17.41 20.12 4.42
N GLU A 395 -18.15 21.16 4.87
CA GLU A 395 -19.53 21.26 5.44
C GLU A 395 -19.90 20.20 6.53
N ASN A 396 -20.22 20.50 7.80
CA ASN A 396 -21.13 21.50 8.36
C ASN A 396 -20.98 21.43 9.92
N VAL A 397 -20.86 22.58 10.59
CA VAL A 397 -21.01 22.87 12.05
C VAL A 397 -20.09 22.18 13.10
N GLY A 398 -19.52 23.03 13.99
CA GLY A 398 -19.46 22.76 15.44
C GLY A 398 -18.07 22.63 16.08
N THR A 399 -17.75 23.51 17.03
CA THR A 399 -16.59 23.41 17.93
C THR A 399 -16.64 22.08 18.69
N ALA A 400 -15.85 21.09 18.28
CA ALA A 400 -15.86 19.76 18.91
C ALA A 400 -14.44 19.27 19.24
N ASP A 401 -14.35 18.75 20.45
CA ASP A 401 -13.20 18.17 21.12
C ASP A 401 -12.55 17.03 20.30
N MET A 402 -11.21 17.07 20.13
CA MET A 402 -10.39 16.13 19.32
C MET A 402 -10.21 14.75 19.98
N LYS A 403 -11.23 14.29 20.71
CA LYS A 403 -11.18 13.05 21.50
C LYS A 403 -10.87 11.82 20.66
N PHE A 404 -11.26 11.80 19.39
CA PHE A 404 -11.04 10.66 18.50
C PHE A 404 -9.57 10.53 18.08
N ILE A 405 -8.94 11.60 17.57
CA ILE A 405 -7.49 11.56 17.28
C ILE A 405 -6.66 11.34 18.55
N HIS A 406 -7.09 11.89 19.70
CA HIS A 406 -6.41 11.66 20.97
C HIS A 406 -6.48 10.22 21.47
N ALA A 407 -7.54 9.46 21.13
CA ALA A 407 -7.67 8.05 21.51
C ALA A 407 -6.59 7.15 20.88
N PHE A 408 -5.92 7.58 19.80
CA PHE A 408 -4.83 6.84 19.15
C PHE A 408 -3.43 7.24 19.62
N ARG A 409 -3.29 8.22 20.54
CA ARG A 409 -1.97 8.68 21.04
C ARG A 409 -1.36 7.78 22.12
N GLY A 410 -2.08 6.77 22.60
CA GLY A 410 -1.58 5.77 23.56
C GLY A 410 -1.40 4.39 22.93
N ASN A 411 -0.73 3.47 23.64
CA ASN A 411 -0.51 2.08 23.21
C ASN A 411 -1.78 1.19 23.25
N ASN A 412 -2.96 1.77 23.51
CA ASN A 412 -4.21 1.03 23.65
C ASN A 412 -5.07 1.25 22.40
N ASP A 413 -5.45 0.17 21.72
CA ASP A 413 -6.29 0.24 20.53
C ASP A 413 -7.76 0.51 20.91
N PRO A 414 -8.36 1.63 20.47
CA PRO A 414 -9.70 2.05 20.88
C PRO A 414 -10.81 1.11 20.37
N PHE A 415 -10.52 0.21 19.43
CA PHE A 415 -11.46 -0.78 18.91
C PHE A 415 -11.24 -2.19 19.47
N GLN A 416 -10.40 -2.36 20.50
CA GLN A 416 -10.16 -3.68 21.10
C GLN A 416 -11.44 -4.34 21.60
N LYS A 417 -12.33 -3.60 22.28
CA LYS A 417 -13.63 -4.12 22.71
C LYS A 417 -14.50 -4.58 21.51
N LEU A 418 -14.41 -3.90 20.37
CA LEU A 418 -15.11 -4.28 19.14
C LEU A 418 -14.52 -5.55 18.50
N LYS A 419 -13.19 -5.71 18.52
CA LYS A 419 -12.53 -6.95 18.08
C LYS A 419 -12.93 -8.15 18.94
N VAL A 420 -12.95 -7.96 20.26
CA VAL A 420 -13.41 -8.98 21.22
C VAL A 420 -14.88 -9.30 21.02
N TYR A 421 -15.72 -8.30 20.70
CA TYR A 421 -17.13 -8.49 20.41
C TYR A 421 -17.37 -9.45 19.24
N PHE A 422 -16.71 -9.22 18.09
CA PHE A 422 -16.84 -10.11 16.92
C PHE A 422 -16.23 -11.49 17.17
N LYS A 423 -15.12 -11.56 17.91
CA LYS A 423 -14.52 -12.84 18.29
C LYS A 423 -15.48 -13.70 19.11
N ILE A 424 -16.17 -13.12 20.09
CA ILE A 424 -17.15 -13.84 20.91
C ILE A 424 -18.35 -14.28 20.06
N LEU A 425 -18.83 -13.45 19.12
CA LEU A 425 -19.91 -13.87 18.21
C LEU A 425 -19.52 -15.07 17.35
N ASP A 426 -18.28 -15.11 16.87
CA ASP A 426 -17.77 -16.23 16.08
C ASP A 426 -17.62 -17.51 16.91
N GLU A 427 -16.87 -17.43 18.02
CA GLU A 427 -16.55 -18.57 18.87
C GLU A 427 -17.78 -19.13 19.61
N GLU A 428 -18.64 -18.26 20.14
CA GLU A 428 -19.73 -18.69 21.04
C GLU A 428 -21.07 -18.88 20.33
N VAL A 429 -21.28 -18.29 19.16
CA VAL A 429 -22.53 -18.42 18.40
C VAL A 429 -22.33 -19.21 17.11
N MET A 430 -21.46 -18.75 16.20
CA MET A 430 -21.33 -19.37 14.88
C MET A 430 -20.65 -20.74 14.93
N SER A 431 -19.60 -20.91 15.74
CA SER A 431 -18.92 -22.21 15.91
C SER A 431 -19.82 -23.26 16.57
N LYS A 432 -20.63 -22.86 17.57
CA LYS A 432 -21.62 -23.76 18.18
C LYS A 432 -22.76 -24.09 17.23
N LEU A 433 -23.23 -23.13 16.44
CA LEU A 433 -24.19 -23.35 15.36
C LEU A 433 -23.67 -24.39 14.36
N GLN A 434 -22.43 -24.22 13.91
CA GLN A 434 -21.77 -25.17 13.01
C GLN A 434 -21.70 -26.57 13.64
N THR A 435 -21.25 -26.67 14.88
CA THR A 435 -21.15 -27.94 15.61
C THR A 435 -22.51 -28.64 15.73
N GLY A 436 -23.57 -27.89 16.08
CA GLY A 436 -24.93 -28.41 16.19
C GLY A 436 -25.46 -28.93 14.85
N ILE A 437 -25.26 -28.18 13.77
CA ILE A 437 -25.64 -28.60 12.40
C ILE A 437 -24.88 -29.86 11.98
N THR A 438 -23.57 -29.94 12.25
CA THR A 438 -22.76 -31.13 11.94
C THR A 438 -23.26 -32.36 12.70
N LYS A 439 -23.52 -32.25 14.01
CA LYS A 439 -24.06 -33.37 14.81
C LYS A 439 -25.43 -33.85 14.31
N ILE A 440 -26.32 -32.92 13.94
CA ILE A 440 -27.61 -33.26 13.31
C ILE A 440 -27.37 -34.01 12.00
N GLY A 441 -26.43 -33.52 11.17
CA GLY A 441 -26.01 -34.15 9.93
C GLY A 441 -25.51 -35.58 10.13
N GLU A 442 -24.54 -35.79 11.02
CA GLU A 442 -23.95 -37.09 11.33
C GLU A 442 -25.01 -38.11 11.80
N GLN A 443 -25.84 -37.72 12.78
CA GLN A 443 -26.87 -38.59 13.37
C GLN A 443 -28.02 -38.90 12.39
N MET A 444 -28.39 -37.95 11.53
CA MET A 444 -29.40 -38.19 10.48
C MET A 444 -28.84 -39.02 9.31
N LEU A 445 -27.59 -38.79 8.89
CA LEU A 445 -26.96 -39.55 7.80
C LEU A 445 -26.75 -41.03 8.16
N GLU A 446 -26.31 -41.34 9.39
CA GLU A 446 -26.09 -42.73 9.82
C GLU A 446 -27.37 -43.59 9.78
N ARG A 447 -28.55 -42.97 9.91
CA ARG A 447 -29.85 -43.68 9.94
C ARG A 447 -30.66 -43.57 8.66
N LEU A 448 -30.54 -42.49 7.90
CA LEU A 448 -31.14 -42.40 6.56
C LEU A 448 -30.57 -43.45 5.60
N ALA A 449 -29.38 -44.00 5.86
CA ALA A 449 -28.86 -45.16 5.13
C ALA A 449 -29.72 -46.44 5.28
N SER A 450 -30.60 -46.54 6.29
CA SER A 450 -31.51 -47.67 6.50
C SER A 450 -32.90 -47.53 5.84
N TYR A 451 -33.16 -46.42 5.13
CA TYR A 451 -34.48 -46.06 4.57
C TYR A 451 -34.94 -46.85 3.35
N ALA A 452 -34.11 -47.72 2.79
CA ALA A 452 -34.44 -48.50 1.59
C ALA A 452 -35.58 -49.53 1.77
N GLY A 453 -36.26 -49.57 2.93
CA GLY A 453 -37.25 -50.59 3.31
C GLY A 453 -38.72 -50.15 3.47
N GLY A 454 -39.10 -48.87 3.26
CA GLY A 454 -40.52 -48.47 3.18
C GLY A 454 -41.21 -47.89 4.42
N ASN A 455 -40.49 -47.38 5.43
CA ASN A 455 -41.08 -46.68 6.58
C ASN A 455 -41.30 -45.17 6.32
N ASN A 456 -42.26 -44.55 7.00
CA ASN A 456 -42.56 -43.11 6.95
C ASN A 456 -41.50 -42.29 7.73
N LEU A 457 -41.03 -41.14 7.19
CA LEU A 457 -40.16 -40.14 7.87
C LEU A 457 -40.55 -39.88 9.33
N GLN A 458 -41.85 -39.86 9.60
CA GLN A 458 -42.40 -39.64 10.94
C GLN A 458 -42.06 -40.76 11.94
N ASP A 459 -41.99 -42.02 11.51
CA ASP A 459 -41.73 -43.16 12.40
C ASP A 459 -40.25 -43.29 12.73
N GLU A 460 -39.37 -42.85 11.83
CA GLU A 460 -37.93 -42.90 12.07
C GLU A 460 -37.45 -41.76 12.95
N LEU A 461 -38.07 -40.59 12.82
CA LEU A 461 -37.90 -39.47 13.74
C LEU A 461 -38.25 -39.86 15.19
N ARG A 462 -39.18 -40.81 15.40
CA ARG A 462 -39.53 -41.34 16.72
C ARG A 462 -38.47 -42.27 17.34
N LYS A 463 -37.48 -42.74 16.57
CA LYS A 463 -36.45 -43.64 17.11
C LYS A 463 -35.50 -42.86 18.03
N SER A 464 -35.31 -43.40 19.25
CA SER A 464 -34.51 -42.77 20.33
C SER A 464 -33.22 -42.12 19.82
N PRO A 465 -32.31 -42.79 19.09
CA PRO A 465 -31.03 -42.15 18.72
C PRO A 465 -31.11 -40.94 17.79
N ILE A 466 -32.08 -40.83 16.88
CA ILE A 466 -32.25 -39.59 16.07
C ILE A 466 -32.78 -38.47 16.97
N LYS A 467 -33.76 -38.79 17.80
CA LYS A 467 -34.30 -37.89 18.82
C LYS A 467 -33.19 -37.43 19.79
N ASP A 468 -32.34 -38.34 20.25
CA ASP A 468 -31.25 -38.11 21.19
C ASP A 468 -30.13 -37.28 20.55
N GLY A 469 -29.77 -37.56 19.29
CA GLY A 469 -28.79 -36.77 18.54
C GLY A 469 -29.26 -35.33 18.28
N ILE A 470 -30.54 -35.15 17.93
CA ILE A 470 -31.13 -33.81 17.78
C ILE A 470 -31.23 -33.11 19.13
N ALA A 471 -31.62 -33.83 20.20
CA ALA A 471 -31.63 -33.29 21.56
C ALA A 471 -30.25 -32.85 22.03
N GLU A 472 -29.20 -33.61 21.70
CA GLU A 472 -27.82 -33.28 22.04
C GLU A 472 -27.31 -32.05 21.27
N ALA A 473 -27.62 -31.95 19.97
CA ALA A 473 -27.32 -30.77 19.17
C ALA A 473 -28.05 -29.53 19.70
N LEU A 474 -29.34 -29.66 19.99
CA LEU A 474 -30.15 -28.60 20.61
C LEU A 474 -29.59 -28.19 21.99
N LYS A 475 -29.13 -29.16 22.80
CA LYS A 475 -28.47 -28.89 24.09
C LYS A 475 -27.15 -28.14 23.92
N SER A 476 -26.37 -28.45 22.88
CA SER A 476 -25.14 -27.70 22.57
C SER A 476 -25.44 -26.25 22.18
N LEU A 477 -26.58 -26.00 21.55
CA LEU A 477 -27.04 -24.66 21.16
C LEU A 477 -27.72 -23.91 22.31
N SER A 478 -28.45 -24.58 23.20
CA SER A 478 -29.08 -23.93 24.36
C SER A 478 -28.08 -23.55 25.47
N THR A 479 -26.84 -24.04 25.42
CA THR A 479 -25.75 -23.56 26.31
C THR A 479 -25.11 -22.24 25.87
N VAL A 480 -25.66 -21.52 24.90
CA VAL A 480 -25.22 -20.16 24.51
C VAL A 480 -25.68 -19.10 25.54
N ASN A 481 -25.54 -19.42 26.83
CA ASN A 481 -25.63 -18.46 27.94
C ASN A 481 -24.46 -17.45 27.94
N THR A 482 -23.63 -17.44 26.89
CA THR A 482 -22.42 -16.61 26.77
C THR A 482 -22.66 -15.26 26.10
N LEU A 483 -23.88 -14.94 25.67
CA LEU A 483 -24.23 -13.58 25.23
C LEU A 483 -24.04 -12.54 26.35
N ASP A 484 -24.10 -12.95 27.62
CA ASP A 484 -23.77 -12.10 28.77
C ASP A 484 -22.30 -11.68 28.84
N LYS A 485 -21.42 -12.35 28.09
CA LYS A 485 -19.99 -12.03 28.01
C LYS A 485 -19.65 -11.04 26.89
N LEU A 486 -20.62 -10.63 26.08
CA LEU A 486 -20.36 -9.62 25.03
C LEU A 486 -19.88 -8.32 25.67
N PRO A 487 -18.73 -7.77 25.25
CA PRO A 487 -18.17 -6.56 25.84
C PRO A 487 -19.07 -5.36 25.57
N ASP A 488 -19.17 -4.47 26.56
CA ASP A 488 -19.91 -3.22 26.41
C ASP A 488 -19.18 -2.30 25.39
N LEU A 489 -19.89 -1.97 24.32
CA LEU A 489 -19.41 -1.09 23.26
C LEU A 489 -19.74 0.38 23.49
N THR A 490 -20.26 0.77 24.66
CA THR A 490 -20.65 2.15 24.98
C THR A 490 -19.49 3.13 24.78
N GLU A 491 -18.27 2.80 25.21
CA GLU A 491 -17.09 3.64 24.97
C GLU A 491 -16.81 3.85 23.47
N VAL A 492 -16.92 2.79 22.65
CA VAL A 492 -16.75 2.88 21.19
C VAL A 492 -17.88 3.72 20.58
N LYS A 493 -19.11 3.54 21.07
CA LYS A 493 -20.28 4.33 20.64
C LYS A 493 -20.07 5.81 20.95
N THR A 494 -19.68 6.16 22.18
CA THR A 494 -19.44 7.54 22.61
C THR A 494 -18.26 8.17 21.87
N LEU A 495 -17.17 7.42 21.67
CA LEU A 495 -15.99 7.88 20.92
C LEU A 495 -16.34 8.27 19.48
N LEU A 496 -17.25 7.52 18.84
CA LEU A 496 -17.70 7.72 17.47
C LEU A 496 -18.93 8.62 17.32
N GLY A 497 -19.34 9.34 18.38
CA GLY A 497 -20.46 10.28 18.31
C GLY A 497 -21.83 9.65 18.50
N ASN A 498 -21.94 8.67 19.41
CA ASN A 498 -23.17 7.93 19.74
C ASN A 498 -23.78 7.19 18.55
N ILE A 499 -22.97 6.44 17.82
CA ILE A 499 -23.45 5.56 16.75
C ILE A 499 -24.50 4.57 17.29
N ILE A 500 -25.56 4.36 16.51
CA ILE A 500 -26.73 3.57 16.93
C ILE A 500 -26.74 2.23 16.19
N PHE A 501 -26.70 1.16 16.96
CA PHE A 501 -27.01 -0.20 16.52
C PHE A 501 -27.65 -0.95 17.70
N ASP A 502 -28.60 -1.83 17.38
CA ASP A 502 -29.41 -2.56 18.35
C ASP A 502 -28.56 -3.49 19.23
N ASP A 503 -29.08 -3.86 20.41
CA ASP A 503 -28.44 -4.89 21.21
C ASP A 503 -28.66 -6.25 20.53
N PHE A 504 -27.57 -6.95 20.22
CA PHE A 504 -27.62 -8.26 19.59
C PHE A 504 -28.53 -9.22 20.36
N LYS A 505 -28.52 -9.17 21.71
CA LYS A 505 -29.42 -9.99 22.55
C LYS A 505 -30.90 -9.76 22.24
N LYS A 506 -31.27 -8.53 21.86
CA LYS A 506 -32.66 -8.14 21.59
C LYS A 506 -33.12 -8.66 20.23
N GLU A 507 -32.25 -8.59 19.21
CA GLU A 507 -32.54 -9.16 17.88
C GLU A 507 -32.60 -10.70 17.89
N PHE A 508 -31.89 -11.34 18.82
CA PHE A 508 -31.71 -12.79 18.85
C PHE A 508 -32.64 -13.56 19.78
N LYS A 509 -33.38 -12.87 20.65
CA LYS A 509 -34.22 -13.48 21.70
C LYS A 509 -35.28 -14.43 21.11
N GLN A 510 -35.79 -14.12 19.93
CA GLN A 510 -36.83 -14.91 19.26
C GLN A 510 -36.29 -16.25 18.73
N ALA A 511 -35.08 -16.25 18.16
CA ALA A 511 -34.43 -17.47 17.65
C ALA A 511 -34.06 -18.44 18.78
N PHE A 512 -33.56 -17.94 19.92
CA PHE A 512 -33.33 -18.77 21.11
C PHE A 512 -34.63 -19.31 21.70
N SER A 513 -35.67 -18.49 21.81
CA SER A 513 -36.96 -18.97 22.31
C SER A 513 -37.55 -20.11 21.46
N GLN A 514 -37.33 -20.08 20.14
CA GLN A 514 -37.72 -21.17 19.24
C GLN A 514 -36.89 -22.44 19.48
N ILE A 515 -35.57 -22.31 19.70
CA ILE A 515 -34.68 -23.43 20.05
C ILE A 515 -35.01 -24.03 21.41
N ASP A 516 -35.36 -23.21 22.40
CA ASP A 516 -35.79 -23.67 23.73
C ASP A 516 -37.13 -24.41 23.65
N THR A 517 -38.08 -23.86 22.89
CA THR A 517 -39.37 -24.51 22.64
C THR A 517 -39.19 -25.84 21.92
N LEU A 518 -38.34 -25.89 20.88
CA LEU A 518 -38.00 -27.11 20.16
C LEU A 518 -37.27 -28.12 21.05
N SER A 519 -36.37 -27.67 21.93
CA SER A 519 -35.69 -28.55 22.90
C SER A 519 -36.68 -29.24 23.84
N ALA A 520 -37.69 -28.51 24.31
CA ALA A 520 -38.74 -29.07 25.15
C ALA A 520 -39.60 -30.10 24.39
N THR A 521 -39.99 -29.81 23.13
CA THR A 521 -40.78 -30.73 22.30
C THR A 521 -40.01 -32.00 21.94
N VAL A 522 -38.71 -31.86 21.59
CA VAL A 522 -37.82 -32.99 21.25
C VAL A 522 -37.62 -33.94 22.43
N ALA A 523 -37.77 -33.49 23.69
CA ALA A 523 -37.68 -34.37 24.86
C ALA A 523 -38.84 -35.40 24.92
N GLU A 524 -40.02 -35.08 24.39
CA GLU A 524 -41.16 -36.00 24.34
C GLU A 524 -41.20 -36.79 23.02
N GLN A 525 -41.30 -36.11 21.88
CA GLN A 525 -41.43 -36.72 20.55
C GLN A 525 -41.17 -35.68 19.44
N ILE A 526 -40.48 -36.07 18.36
CA ILE A 526 -40.10 -35.15 17.28
C ILE A 526 -40.85 -35.47 15.98
N THR A 527 -41.44 -34.45 15.36
CA THR A 527 -42.19 -34.55 14.10
C THR A 527 -41.44 -33.96 12.92
N LYS A 528 -41.90 -34.25 11.70
CA LYS A 528 -41.38 -33.62 10.47
C LYS A 528 -41.48 -32.09 10.50
N GLN A 529 -42.53 -31.55 11.14
CA GLN A 529 -42.73 -30.11 11.28
C GLN A 529 -41.74 -29.50 12.28
N ASP A 530 -41.38 -30.23 13.33
CA ASP A 530 -40.38 -29.78 14.31
C ASP A 530 -38.99 -29.73 13.69
N VAL A 531 -38.62 -30.71 12.86
CA VAL A 531 -37.35 -30.70 12.11
C VAL A 531 -37.30 -29.52 11.14
N LYS A 532 -38.39 -29.23 10.43
CA LYS A 532 -38.48 -28.06 9.55
C LYS A 532 -38.33 -26.75 10.33
N SER A 533 -38.99 -26.67 11.49
CA SER A 533 -38.92 -25.51 12.38
C SER A 533 -37.51 -25.34 12.97
N LEU A 534 -36.82 -26.44 13.26
CA LEU A 534 -35.43 -26.46 13.71
C LEU A 534 -34.48 -25.87 12.67
N PHE A 535 -34.47 -26.39 11.44
CA PHE A 535 -33.61 -25.83 10.38
C PHE A 535 -33.94 -24.37 10.07
N THR A 536 -35.21 -23.98 10.19
CA THR A 536 -35.63 -22.58 10.06
C THR A 536 -35.05 -21.71 11.18
N ALA A 537 -35.09 -22.18 12.44
CA ALA A 537 -34.49 -21.48 13.58
C ALA A 537 -32.97 -21.38 13.46
N LEU A 538 -32.29 -22.46 13.04
CA LEU A 538 -30.83 -22.47 12.80
C LEU A 538 -30.43 -21.47 11.70
N GLY A 539 -31.18 -21.43 10.60
CA GLY A 539 -30.98 -20.43 9.54
C GLY A 539 -31.24 -19.00 10.01
N ALA A 540 -32.23 -18.80 10.89
CA ALA A 540 -32.53 -17.50 11.48
C ALA A 540 -31.37 -16.99 12.36
N ILE A 541 -30.69 -17.88 13.10
CA ILE A 541 -29.49 -17.55 13.88
C ILE A 541 -28.37 -17.04 12.96
N ALA A 542 -27.99 -17.82 11.94
CA ALA A 542 -26.92 -17.42 11.02
C ALA A 542 -27.22 -16.06 10.35
N LYS A 543 -28.46 -15.87 9.91
CA LYS A 543 -28.92 -14.62 9.28
C LYS A 543 -28.85 -13.44 10.24
N ALA A 544 -29.24 -13.61 11.50
CA ALA A 544 -29.23 -12.54 12.48
C ALA A 544 -27.80 -12.15 12.92
N VAL A 545 -26.85 -13.10 13.03
CA VAL A 545 -25.42 -12.77 13.32
C VAL A 545 -24.85 -11.94 12.18
N ALA A 546 -25.08 -12.38 10.94
CA ALA A 546 -24.60 -11.67 9.75
C ALA A 546 -25.24 -10.27 9.65
N SER A 547 -26.55 -10.17 9.86
CA SER A 547 -27.28 -8.89 9.79
C SER A 547 -26.84 -7.92 10.89
N HIS A 548 -26.65 -8.40 12.13
CA HIS A 548 -26.18 -7.54 13.21
C HIS A 548 -24.75 -7.08 12.97
N SER A 549 -23.86 -7.99 12.55
CA SER A 549 -22.48 -7.66 12.25
C SER A 549 -22.35 -6.61 11.15
N ASP A 550 -23.16 -6.71 10.09
CA ASP A 550 -23.27 -5.69 9.03
C ASP A 550 -23.70 -4.32 9.59
N LYS A 551 -24.74 -4.29 10.45
CA LYS A 551 -25.19 -3.06 11.11
C LYS A 551 -24.10 -2.43 11.97
N VAL A 552 -23.41 -3.22 12.79
CA VAL A 552 -22.30 -2.72 13.64
C VAL A 552 -21.17 -2.15 12.78
N VAL A 553 -20.71 -2.88 11.76
CA VAL A 553 -19.63 -2.41 10.88
C VAL A 553 -20.01 -1.14 10.14
N LYS A 554 -21.23 -1.07 9.58
CA LYS A 554 -21.71 0.14 8.89
C LYS A 554 -21.78 1.35 9.84
N ALA A 555 -22.35 1.17 11.03
CA ALA A 555 -22.44 2.24 12.03
C ALA A 555 -21.06 2.72 12.48
N VAL A 556 -20.12 1.80 12.73
CA VAL A 556 -18.73 2.12 13.11
C VAL A 556 -18.02 2.88 11.98
N MET A 557 -18.12 2.41 10.73
CA MET A 557 -17.50 3.07 9.57
C MET A 557 -18.06 4.47 9.34
N GLN A 558 -19.37 4.66 9.47
CA GLN A 558 -20.00 5.99 9.39
C GLN A 558 -19.55 6.92 10.52
N GLY A 559 -19.46 6.40 11.74
CA GLY A 559 -18.96 7.14 12.91
C GLY A 559 -17.51 7.60 12.73
N ILE A 560 -16.64 6.71 12.25
CA ILE A 560 -15.23 7.03 11.94
C ILE A 560 -15.17 8.14 10.89
N ASN A 561 -15.89 7.99 9.78
CA ASN A 561 -15.88 8.97 8.69
C ASN A 561 -16.36 10.36 9.16
N THR A 562 -17.42 10.38 9.95
CA THR A 562 -17.95 11.62 10.55
C THR A 562 -16.92 12.26 11.48
N LYS A 563 -16.30 11.47 12.35
CA LYS A 563 -15.43 12.01 13.38
C LYS A 563 -14.06 12.45 12.86
N VAL A 564 -13.50 11.76 11.87
CA VAL A 564 -12.30 12.21 11.13
C VAL A 564 -12.56 13.56 10.46
N LYS A 565 -13.72 13.70 9.81
CA LYS A 565 -14.12 14.94 9.16
C LYS A 565 -14.22 16.11 10.17
N THR A 566 -14.84 15.89 11.32
CA THR A 566 -14.96 16.89 12.39
C THR A 566 -13.60 17.30 12.98
N ASP A 567 -12.71 16.34 13.26
CA ASP A 567 -11.41 16.64 13.88
C ASP A 567 -10.48 17.41 12.91
N VAL A 568 -10.54 17.11 11.59
CA VAL A 568 -9.81 17.87 10.55
C VAL A 568 -10.34 19.31 10.45
N GLN A 569 -11.64 19.51 10.55
CA GLN A 569 -12.26 20.85 10.56
C GLN A 569 -11.86 21.66 11.79
N ALA A 570 -11.78 21.05 12.97
CA ALA A 570 -11.35 21.72 14.19
C ALA A 570 -9.90 22.23 14.08
N LEU A 571 -8.99 21.42 13.50
CA LEU A 571 -7.61 21.83 13.22
C LEU A 571 -7.54 22.98 12.21
N ALA A 572 -8.32 22.90 11.12
CA ALA A 572 -8.41 23.98 10.14
C ALA A 572 -8.91 25.29 10.75
N GLY A 573 -9.88 25.23 11.68
CA GLY A 573 -10.37 26.40 12.42
C GLY A 573 -9.29 27.08 13.27
N VAL A 574 -8.44 26.31 13.96
CA VAL A 574 -7.31 26.87 14.74
C VAL A 574 -6.28 27.53 13.82
N MET A 575 -6.00 26.95 12.65
CA MET A 575 -5.10 27.53 11.65
C MET A 575 -5.67 28.82 11.05
N ASP A 576 -6.98 28.87 10.75
CA ASP A 576 -7.69 30.03 10.20
C ASP A 576 -7.55 31.27 11.09
N VAL A 577 -7.71 31.11 12.42
CA VAL A 577 -7.54 32.21 13.39
C VAL A 577 -6.13 32.78 13.35
N LYS A 578 -5.09 31.92 13.31
CA LYS A 578 -3.69 32.36 13.28
C LYS A 578 -3.34 33.05 11.95
N VAL A 579 -3.79 32.51 10.82
CA VAL A 579 -3.57 33.10 9.49
C VAL A 579 -4.26 34.46 9.36
N LYS A 580 -5.48 34.61 9.91
CA LYS A 580 -6.20 35.90 9.95
C LYS A 580 -5.48 36.98 10.77
N LYS A 581 -4.86 36.61 11.91
CA LYS A 581 -4.05 37.54 12.71
C LYS A 581 -2.84 38.06 11.91
N ILE A 582 -2.11 37.17 11.23
CA ILE A 582 -0.95 37.53 10.39
C ILE A 582 -1.39 38.39 9.18
N SER A 583 -2.50 38.03 8.53
CA SER A 583 -3.09 38.81 7.43
C SER A 583 -3.44 40.23 7.86
N SER A 584 -4.07 40.39 9.03
CA SER A 584 -4.39 41.69 9.60
C SER A 584 -3.14 42.53 9.83
N GLY A 585 -2.03 41.92 10.25
CA GLY A 585 -0.75 42.60 10.43
C GLY A 585 -0.12 43.15 9.16
N VAL A 586 -0.34 42.48 8.04
CA VAL A 586 0.19 42.92 6.75
C VAL A 586 -0.70 43.98 6.10
N GLN A 587 -2.02 43.90 6.31
CA GLN A 587 -3.01 44.70 5.60
C GLN A 587 -3.40 46.00 6.30
N LYS A 588 -3.35 46.07 7.63
CA LYS A 588 -3.68 47.28 8.39
C LYS A 588 -2.83 48.48 7.95
N ASP A 589 -3.49 49.55 7.55
CA ASP A 589 -2.90 50.71 6.88
C ASP A 589 -3.06 52.03 7.65
N GLN A 590 -3.57 51.97 8.89
CA GLN A 590 -3.78 53.11 9.76
C GLN A 590 -2.76 53.16 10.91
N ASP A 591 -2.48 54.37 11.41
CA ASP A 591 -1.49 54.58 12.47
C ASP A 591 -1.98 53.99 13.81
N GLY A 592 -3.26 54.14 14.14
CA GLY A 592 -3.84 53.61 15.38
C GLY A 592 -4.04 52.09 15.41
N ASP A 593 -3.78 51.41 14.30
CA ASP A 593 -4.09 50.00 14.11
C ASP A 593 -3.00 49.10 14.72
N LYS A 594 -3.13 48.85 16.02
CA LYS A 594 -2.29 47.92 16.77
C LYS A 594 -2.51 46.49 16.27
N VAL A 595 -1.41 45.75 16.07
CA VAL A 595 -1.43 44.35 15.59
C VAL A 595 -0.76 43.43 16.61
N GLU A 596 -1.55 42.49 17.12
CA GLU A 596 -1.05 41.39 17.94
C GLU A 596 -0.72 40.18 17.03
N TYR A 597 0.56 40.00 16.70
CA TYR A 597 1.02 38.89 15.84
C TYR A 597 1.06 37.53 16.56
N TYR A 598 1.22 37.53 17.89
CA TYR A 598 1.21 36.34 18.72
C TYR A 598 0.73 36.68 20.14
N GLU A 599 0.18 35.69 20.82
CA GLU A 599 -0.41 35.83 22.16
C GLU A 599 0.68 36.20 23.19
N GLY A 600 0.50 37.32 23.90
CA GLY A 600 1.45 37.80 24.91
C GLY A 600 2.56 38.71 24.38
N ALA A 601 2.40 39.31 23.19
CA ALA A 601 3.30 40.34 22.69
C ALA A 601 3.38 41.53 23.66
N LYS A 602 4.60 41.94 24.03
CA LYS A 602 4.84 43.00 25.03
C LYS A 602 4.63 44.42 24.50
N GLU A 603 4.63 44.61 23.18
CA GLU A 603 4.40 45.90 22.52
C GLU A 603 3.61 45.69 21.22
N ASP A 604 2.67 46.60 20.95
CA ASP A 604 1.84 46.57 19.75
C ASP A 604 2.64 47.01 18.52
N ALA A 605 2.83 46.12 17.55
CA ALA A 605 3.46 46.46 16.27
C ALA A 605 2.46 47.13 15.32
N LYS A 606 2.95 48.03 14.46
CA LYS A 606 2.16 48.69 13.40
C LYS A 606 2.00 47.76 12.19
N GLY A 607 0.94 47.96 11.42
CA GLY A 607 0.70 47.20 10.20
C GLY A 607 1.75 47.50 9.11
N LEU A 608 2.12 46.49 8.32
CA LEU A 608 3.13 46.63 7.26
C LEU A 608 2.68 47.61 6.17
N ALA A 609 1.38 47.60 5.81
CA ALA A 609 0.83 48.56 4.84
C ALA A 609 0.93 50.00 5.34
N TRP A 610 0.71 50.24 6.64
CA TRP A 610 0.90 51.57 7.22
C TRP A 610 2.36 52.02 7.15
N LEU A 611 3.31 51.16 7.49
CA LEU A 611 4.75 51.49 7.44
C LEU A 611 5.22 51.87 6.02
N VAL A 612 4.75 51.17 5.00
CA VAL A 612 5.03 51.51 3.60
C VAL A 612 4.45 52.89 3.26
N ARG A 613 3.21 53.17 3.67
CA ARG A 613 2.55 54.45 3.43
C ARG A 613 3.24 55.61 4.18
N ASP A 614 3.65 55.38 5.42
CA ASP A 614 4.35 56.36 6.25
C ASP A 614 5.70 56.74 5.65
N PHE A 615 6.48 55.74 5.21
CA PHE A 615 7.73 55.96 4.48
C PHE A 615 7.52 56.81 3.21
N ASP A 616 6.52 56.44 2.40
CA ASP A 616 6.23 57.18 1.17
C ASP A 616 5.79 58.61 1.44
N LYS A 617 4.91 58.83 2.44
CA LYS A 617 4.34 60.14 2.75
C LYS A 617 5.35 61.07 3.42
N ASN A 618 6.10 60.57 4.39
CA ASN A 618 6.88 61.42 5.29
C ASN A 618 8.36 61.48 4.93
N ILE A 619 8.92 60.43 4.29
CA ILE A 619 10.33 60.37 3.93
C ILE A 619 10.51 60.65 2.44
N LYS A 620 9.87 59.88 1.57
CA LYS A 620 10.03 60.00 0.11
C LYS A 620 9.57 61.36 -0.41
N ILE A 621 8.33 61.76 -0.12
CA ILE A 621 7.80 63.06 -0.57
C ILE A 621 8.64 64.22 -0.03
N ALA A 622 9.07 64.18 1.24
CA ALA A 622 9.89 65.25 1.83
C ALA A 622 11.24 65.42 1.09
N ILE A 623 11.93 64.30 0.81
CA ILE A 623 13.21 64.32 0.08
C ILE A 623 13.02 64.74 -1.38
N THR A 624 11.97 64.27 -2.06
CA THR A 624 11.67 64.65 -3.44
C THR A 624 11.29 66.13 -3.56
N ASN A 625 10.49 66.66 -2.62
CA ASN A 625 10.12 68.08 -2.58
C ASN A 625 11.35 68.96 -2.36
N TYR A 626 12.20 68.61 -1.38
CA TYR A 626 13.46 69.32 -1.15
C TYR A 626 14.35 69.32 -2.40
N HIS A 627 14.43 68.19 -3.12
CA HIS A 627 15.15 68.11 -4.39
C HIS A 627 14.57 69.02 -5.48
N GLY A 628 13.23 69.09 -5.60
CA GLY A 628 12.55 69.97 -6.56
C GLY A 628 12.70 71.45 -6.24
N GLN A 629 12.66 71.81 -4.95
CA GLN A 629 12.83 73.20 -4.48
C GLN A 629 14.29 73.66 -4.54
N PHE A 630 15.26 72.74 -4.54
CA PHE A 630 16.69 73.07 -4.55
C PHE A 630 17.08 74.03 -5.69
N ASP A 631 16.56 73.79 -6.91
CA ASP A 631 16.86 74.63 -8.06
C ASP A 631 16.00 75.92 -8.10
N SER A 632 14.71 75.82 -7.76
CA SER A 632 13.73 76.89 -7.95
C SER A 632 13.66 77.91 -6.81
N GLU A 633 14.09 77.54 -5.60
CA GLU A 633 14.03 78.40 -4.41
C GLU A 633 15.41 78.91 -3.98
N PHE A 634 16.43 78.05 -3.93
CA PHE A 634 17.76 78.41 -3.39
C PHE A 634 18.70 79.08 -4.42
N PHE A 635 18.58 78.74 -5.71
CA PHE A 635 19.48 79.24 -6.77
C PHE A 635 18.72 79.93 -7.92
N LYS A 636 17.82 80.87 -7.57
CA LYS A 636 17.04 81.65 -8.54
C LYS A 636 17.93 82.47 -9.48
N THR A 637 17.62 82.47 -10.77
CA THR A 637 18.33 83.25 -11.80
C THR A 637 17.50 84.42 -12.33
N ASN A 638 18.15 85.40 -12.94
CA ASN A 638 17.51 86.56 -13.59
C ASN A 638 17.05 86.28 -15.04
N GLY A 639 16.72 85.02 -15.37
CA GLY A 639 16.29 84.62 -16.72
C GLY A 639 17.40 84.09 -17.63
N GLU A 640 18.67 84.15 -17.20
CA GLU A 640 19.84 83.61 -17.91
C GLU A 640 20.53 82.50 -17.10
N VAL A 641 21.13 81.54 -17.80
CA VAL A 641 21.83 80.39 -17.19
C VAL A 641 23.04 80.89 -16.37
N ASN A 642 23.13 80.46 -15.11
CA ASN A 642 24.20 80.83 -14.15
C ASN A 642 24.28 82.32 -13.79
N ASN A 643 23.26 83.12 -14.16
CA ASN A 643 23.14 84.51 -13.72
C ASN A 643 22.23 84.59 -12.48
N TYR A 644 22.80 84.22 -11.34
CA TYR A 644 22.07 84.16 -10.06
C TYR A 644 21.62 85.54 -9.61
N LYS A 645 20.39 85.61 -9.06
CA LYS A 645 19.83 86.83 -8.47
C LYS A 645 20.45 87.06 -7.09
N LEU A 646 21.60 87.73 -7.05
CA LEU A 646 22.22 88.17 -5.80
C LEU A 646 21.36 89.32 -5.22
N GLY A 647 21.00 89.24 -3.93
CA GLY A 647 19.99 90.11 -3.34
C GLY A 647 19.58 89.70 -1.92
N SER A 648 18.38 90.08 -1.48
CA SER A 648 17.87 89.77 -0.13
C SER A 648 17.93 88.28 0.23
N ASP A 649 17.68 87.40 -0.76
CA ASP A 649 17.48 85.97 -0.52
C ASP A 649 18.76 85.15 -0.69
N LEU A 650 19.75 85.67 -1.44
CA LEU A 650 21.00 84.99 -1.74
C LEU A 650 22.15 86.00 -1.76
N MET A 651 23.12 85.83 -0.86
CA MET A 651 24.32 86.68 -0.72
C MET A 651 23.99 88.17 -0.44
N SER A 652 22.99 88.44 0.41
CA SER A 652 22.49 89.80 0.72
C SER A 652 23.53 90.78 1.21
N ASN A 653 24.44 90.35 2.09
CA ASN A 653 25.54 91.19 2.59
C ASN A 653 26.52 91.57 1.47
N PHE A 654 26.82 90.62 0.57
CA PHE A 654 27.68 90.87 -0.58
C PHE A 654 26.98 91.81 -1.57
N HIS A 655 25.73 91.55 -1.94
CA HIS A 655 24.96 92.39 -2.85
C HIS A 655 24.81 93.83 -2.33
N GLY A 656 24.49 94.00 -1.05
CA GLY A 656 24.38 95.32 -0.42
C GLY A 656 25.70 96.08 -0.41
N THR A 657 26.83 95.40 -0.19
CA THR A 657 28.16 96.01 -0.27
C THR A 657 28.52 96.35 -1.72
N TYR A 658 28.23 95.46 -2.67
CA TYR A 658 28.53 95.66 -4.07
C TYR A 658 27.82 96.89 -4.65
N GLU A 659 26.50 96.99 -4.44
CA GLU A 659 25.69 98.11 -4.95
C GLU A 659 26.05 99.45 -4.30
N LYS A 660 26.36 99.48 -3.00
CA LYS A 660 26.66 100.74 -2.28
C LYS A 660 28.08 101.26 -2.53
N ASN A 661 29.05 100.36 -2.71
CA ASN A 661 30.46 100.69 -2.55
C ASN A 661 31.36 100.26 -3.72
N LEU A 662 31.01 99.19 -4.44
CA LEU A 662 31.90 98.63 -5.48
C LEU A 662 31.47 98.97 -6.90
N LYS A 663 30.17 99.10 -7.17
CA LYS A 663 29.60 99.30 -8.50
C LYS A 663 30.07 100.60 -9.18
N ASP A 664 30.11 101.69 -8.41
CA ASP A 664 30.47 103.02 -8.89
C ASP A 664 31.87 103.48 -8.45
N GLY A 665 32.58 102.64 -7.68
CA GLY A 665 33.91 102.95 -7.14
C GLY A 665 33.93 104.05 -6.07
N ASP A 666 32.76 104.43 -5.57
CA ASP A 666 32.56 105.50 -4.60
C ASP A 666 32.12 104.91 -3.26
N PHE A 667 33.09 104.63 -2.39
CA PHE A 667 32.80 104.09 -1.05
C PHE A 667 32.25 105.19 -0.16
N LYS A 668 31.04 104.99 0.36
CA LYS A 668 30.34 105.93 1.23
C LYS A 668 30.22 105.33 2.62
N THR A 669 30.45 106.16 3.64
CA THR A 669 30.08 105.80 5.02
C THR A 669 28.62 106.22 5.22
N ASP A 670 27.76 105.25 5.53
CA ASP A 670 26.35 105.43 5.89
C ASP A 670 25.48 106.28 4.94
N GLY A 671 25.76 106.21 3.63
CA GLY A 671 24.99 106.92 2.60
C GLY A 671 25.33 108.41 2.45
N GLY A 672 26.39 108.88 3.11
CA GLY A 672 26.87 110.26 3.05
C GLY A 672 27.89 110.55 1.94
N GLU A 673 28.67 111.61 2.16
CA GLU A 673 29.64 112.21 1.23
C GLU A 673 30.73 111.21 0.78
N SER A 674 31.23 111.35 -0.46
CA SER A 674 32.30 110.50 -1.00
C SER A 674 33.54 110.55 -0.10
N VAL A 675 33.98 109.39 0.42
CA VAL A 675 35.20 109.30 1.23
C VAL A 675 36.41 109.85 0.47
N LEU A 676 36.45 109.65 -0.85
CA LEU A 676 37.54 110.18 -1.70
C LEU A 676 37.50 111.70 -1.87
N ASN A 677 36.32 112.34 -1.84
CA ASN A 677 36.22 113.80 -1.84
C ASN A 677 36.64 114.38 -0.50
N LYS A 678 36.25 113.72 0.60
CA LYS A 678 36.60 114.12 1.96
C LYS A 678 38.11 114.05 2.22
N GLU A 679 38.76 112.96 1.78
CA GLU A 679 40.18 112.70 2.10
C GLU A 679 41.17 113.34 1.11
N ILE A 680 40.81 113.54 -0.16
CA ILE A 680 41.75 114.03 -1.20
C ILE A 680 41.47 115.48 -1.61
N GLY A 681 40.21 115.91 -1.59
CA GLY A 681 39.77 117.24 -2.04
C GLY A 681 38.77 117.17 -3.19
N VAL A 682 38.09 118.28 -3.44
CA VAL A 682 37.06 118.41 -4.49
C VAL A 682 37.69 118.71 -5.85
N ASP A 683 37.06 118.20 -6.90
CA ASP A 683 37.53 118.40 -8.28
C ASP A 683 37.35 119.87 -8.69
N ASP A 684 38.25 120.39 -9.53
CA ASP A 684 38.15 121.76 -10.08
C ASP A 684 37.07 121.86 -11.18
N MET A 685 36.30 122.94 -11.17
CA MET A 685 35.21 123.19 -12.13
C MET A 685 35.56 124.38 -13.01
N THR A 686 35.54 124.19 -14.32
CA THR A 686 35.66 125.31 -15.26
C THR A 686 34.32 126.03 -15.41
N SER A 687 34.33 127.33 -15.72
CA SER A 687 33.17 128.25 -15.74
C SER A 687 32.03 127.88 -16.69
N ALA A 688 32.11 126.75 -17.41
CA ALA A 688 31.12 126.23 -18.36
C ALA A 688 30.49 124.89 -17.93
N GLY A 689 30.74 124.40 -16.71
CA GLY A 689 30.09 123.19 -16.18
C GLY A 689 30.68 121.85 -16.67
N VAL A 690 31.94 121.83 -17.13
CA VAL A 690 32.67 120.60 -17.50
C VAL A 690 33.82 120.34 -16.51
N GLN A 691 34.00 119.08 -16.12
CA GLN A 691 34.93 118.59 -15.09
C GLN A 691 36.41 118.84 -15.47
N GLY A 692 37.19 119.48 -14.58
CA GLY A 692 38.61 119.81 -14.78
C GLY A 692 39.60 118.66 -14.51
N ASN A 693 40.88 118.86 -14.81
CA ASN A 693 41.97 117.86 -14.76
C ASN A 693 42.96 118.03 -13.58
N LYS A 694 42.55 118.72 -12.52
CA LYS A 694 43.31 118.93 -11.26
C LYS A 694 42.33 119.08 -10.09
N ILE A 695 42.82 118.91 -8.86
CA ILE A 695 42.05 119.28 -7.66
C ILE A 695 42.13 120.80 -7.43
N SER A 696 41.00 121.44 -7.08
CA SER A 696 40.93 122.90 -6.90
C SER A 696 41.59 123.34 -5.58
N THR A 697 41.35 122.57 -4.52
CA THR A 697 41.93 122.77 -3.19
C THR A 697 42.25 121.41 -2.58
N ILE A 698 43.47 121.24 -2.07
CA ILE A 698 43.87 120.04 -1.31
C ILE A 698 43.09 120.04 0.01
N ALA A 699 42.50 118.90 0.41
CA ALA A 699 41.68 118.81 1.62
C ALA A 699 42.47 119.20 2.90
N PRO A 700 42.15 120.33 3.57
CA PRO A 700 43.00 120.89 4.64
C PRO A 700 42.93 120.09 5.95
N LYS A 701 41.92 119.22 6.12
CA LYS A 701 41.77 118.34 7.30
C LYS A 701 42.51 117.00 7.19
N THR A 702 42.92 116.60 5.99
CA THR A 702 43.66 115.34 5.77
C THR A 702 45.13 115.64 5.47
N PHE A 703 45.41 116.73 4.75
CA PHE A 703 46.77 117.24 4.52
C PHE A 703 47.11 118.39 5.48
N THR A 704 46.74 118.24 6.76
CA THR A 704 46.87 119.25 7.84
C THR A 704 48.30 119.73 8.07
N THR A 705 49.28 118.93 7.67
CA THR A 705 50.69 119.20 7.91
C THR A 705 51.41 119.76 6.69
N PHE A 706 50.75 119.82 5.53
CA PHE A 706 51.38 120.21 4.26
C PHE A 706 51.90 121.67 4.28
N GLU A 707 51.09 122.61 4.75
CA GLU A 707 51.50 124.02 4.95
C GLU A 707 52.54 124.19 6.07
N ARG A 708 52.61 123.24 7.00
CA ARG A 708 53.57 123.21 8.12
C ARG A 708 54.93 122.60 7.72
N HIS A 709 54.96 121.67 6.75
CA HIS A 709 56.17 121.00 6.27
C HIS A 709 56.94 121.80 5.22
N VAL A 710 56.25 122.50 4.32
CA VAL A 710 56.85 123.40 3.32
C VAL A 710 56.21 124.77 3.49
N ASN A 711 56.89 125.67 4.20
CA ASN A 711 56.43 127.05 4.36
C ASN A 711 56.65 127.81 3.03
N GLN A 712 55.54 128.07 2.32
CA GLN A 712 55.53 128.71 0.99
C GLN A 712 56.17 130.12 1.00
N ASP A 713 56.11 130.84 2.12
CA ASP A 713 56.62 132.22 2.22
C ASP A 713 58.16 132.28 2.21
N THR A 714 58.84 131.17 2.55
CA THR A 714 60.31 131.09 2.68
C THR A 714 61.02 130.38 1.51
N VAL A 715 60.25 129.75 0.62
CA VAL A 715 60.79 129.06 -0.58
C VAL A 715 61.20 130.05 -1.67
N ALA A 716 60.53 131.21 -1.78
CA ALA A 716 60.83 132.21 -2.81
C ALA A 716 62.14 133.00 -2.57
N THR A 717 62.72 132.96 -1.37
CA THR A 717 63.79 133.89 -0.93
C THR A 717 65.09 133.24 -0.42
N SER A 718 65.18 131.91 -0.33
CA SER A 718 66.24 131.23 0.46
C SER A 718 67.52 130.80 -0.27
N GLN A 719 67.64 130.97 -1.59
CA GLN A 719 68.87 130.77 -2.41
C GLN A 719 69.74 129.53 -2.11
N GLY A 720 69.17 128.45 -1.56
CA GLY A 720 69.86 127.17 -1.34
C GLY A 720 70.70 127.04 -0.06
N ASN A 721 70.55 127.92 0.95
CA ASN A 721 71.23 127.77 2.24
C ASN A 721 70.31 127.13 3.31
N ILE A 722 70.72 125.99 3.88
CA ILE A 722 69.90 125.16 4.79
C ILE A 722 69.65 125.81 6.16
N GLU A 723 70.54 126.67 6.64
CA GLU A 723 70.32 127.37 7.93
C GLU A 723 69.18 128.39 7.86
N ASN A 724 68.70 128.71 6.65
CA ASN A 724 67.69 129.72 6.40
C ASN A 724 66.35 129.13 5.90
N LEU A 725 66.19 127.80 5.91
CA LEU A 725 64.94 127.14 5.53
C LEU A 725 64.05 126.90 6.76
N ASN A 726 62.81 127.40 6.71
CA ASN A 726 61.81 127.18 7.75
C ASN A 726 60.66 126.29 7.25
N GLY A 727 60.15 125.47 8.18
CA GLY A 727 59.18 124.42 7.92
C GLY A 727 59.62 123.14 8.65
N GLU A 728 58.68 122.24 8.87
CA GLU A 728 58.99 120.99 9.56
C GLU A 728 59.87 120.04 8.76
N LEU A 729 59.94 120.13 7.42
CA LEU A 729 60.81 119.27 6.63
C LEU A 729 62.31 119.62 6.85
N PRO A 730 62.73 120.90 6.80
CA PRO A 730 64.08 121.32 7.23
C PRO A 730 64.42 120.95 8.70
N ILE A 731 63.44 121.06 9.61
CA ILE A 731 63.61 120.74 11.05
C ILE A 731 63.69 119.22 11.28
N LYS A 732 62.86 118.41 10.62
CA LYS A 732 62.87 116.94 10.73
C LYS A 732 64.14 116.32 10.14
N ILE A 733 64.78 116.96 9.16
CA ILE A 733 66.09 116.53 8.64
C ILE A 733 67.19 116.77 9.69
N LYS A 734 67.07 117.80 10.55
CA LYS A 734 67.93 117.99 11.73
C LYS A 734 67.65 116.93 12.81
N ASP A 735 66.38 116.61 13.10
CA ASP A 735 65.97 115.60 14.11
C ASP A 735 66.34 114.14 13.76
N ILE A 736 66.33 113.76 12.47
CA ILE A 736 66.67 112.40 12.01
C ILE A 736 68.14 112.04 12.33
N ARG A 737 69.02 113.04 12.42
CA ARG A 737 70.42 112.84 12.81
C ARG A 737 70.56 112.39 14.27
N GLU A 738 69.64 112.78 15.16
CA GLU A 738 69.73 112.51 16.61
C GLU A 738 68.83 111.34 17.08
N GLN A 739 67.68 111.06 16.45
CA GLN A 739 66.75 110.01 16.92
C GLN A 739 67.11 108.56 16.56
N VAL A 740 68.09 108.32 15.69
CA VAL A 740 68.50 106.95 15.29
C VAL A 740 69.36 106.26 16.37
N ALA A 741 69.87 107.00 17.36
CA ALA A 741 70.76 106.43 18.38
C ALA A 741 70.04 105.70 19.53
N ASP A 742 68.84 106.13 19.98
CA ASP A 742 68.33 105.74 21.32
C ASP A 742 66.88 105.17 21.44
N ILE A 743 66.06 105.05 20.38
CA ILE A 743 64.63 104.63 20.54
C ILE A 743 64.18 103.38 19.73
N ALA A 744 64.76 103.08 18.57
CA ALA A 744 64.15 102.13 17.62
C ALA A 744 64.13 100.64 18.04
N LEU A 745 64.85 100.22 19.10
CA LEU A 745 65.03 98.81 19.45
C LEU A 745 64.03 98.23 20.47
N LYS A 746 63.10 99.02 21.03
CA LYS A 746 62.20 98.52 22.11
C LYS A 746 60.93 97.80 21.61
N SER A 747 60.39 98.15 20.44
CA SER A 747 59.08 97.65 19.96
C SER A 747 59.10 96.33 19.16
N ILE A 748 60.28 95.76 18.89
CA ILE A 748 60.40 94.46 18.20
C ILE A 748 60.20 93.28 19.18
N SER A 749 60.34 93.52 20.49
CA SER A 749 60.13 92.51 21.54
C SER A 749 58.66 92.05 21.65
N ASP A 750 57.70 92.97 21.56
CA ASP A 750 56.29 92.69 21.87
C ASP A 750 55.54 91.94 20.75
N LEU A 751 55.95 92.11 19.49
CA LEU A 751 55.36 91.40 18.34
C LEU A 751 55.72 89.90 18.32
N ASN A 752 56.82 89.53 18.97
CA ASN A 752 57.26 88.14 19.05
C ASN A 752 56.40 87.30 20.02
N GLU A 753 55.80 87.93 21.04
CA GLU A 753 54.97 87.24 22.04
C GLU A 753 53.55 86.94 21.52
N GLN A 754 52.93 87.85 20.77
CA GLN A 754 51.60 87.66 20.17
C GLN A 754 51.58 86.60 19.05
N ALA A 755 52.66 86.51 18.26
CA ALA A 755 52.83 85.48 17.25
C ALA A 755 52.87 84.07 17.87
N GLY A 756 53.44 83.94 19.08
CA GLY A 756 53.46 82.68 19.83
C GLY A 756 52.07 82.17 20.24
N GLN A 757 51.19 83.06 20.71
CA GLN A 757 49.85 82.68 21.20
C GLN A 757 48.90 82.23 20.09
N GLN A 758 48.93 82.88 18.92
CA GLN A 758 48.09 82.50 17.78
C GLN A 758 48.54 81.17 17.16
N LEU A 759 49.85 80.89 17.17
CA LEU A 759 50.37 79.60 16.73
C LEU A 759 49.86 78.45 17.61
N GLU A 760 49.79 78.66 18.92
CA GLU A 760 49.30 77.65 19.87
C GLU A 760 47.81 77.30 19.69
N LEU A 761 46.97 78.30 19.35
CA LEU A 761 45.54 78.09 19.10
C LEU A 761 45.27 77.26 17.84
N VAL A 762 46.03 77.51 16.77
CA VAL A 762 45.97 76.73 15.52
C VAL A 762 46.36 75.28 15.78
N THR A 763 47.43 75.04 16.56
CA THR A 763 47.84 73.69 16.95
C THR A 763 46.75 72.97 17.74
N LYS A 764 46.14 73.60 18.75
CA LYS A 764 45.07 72.99 19.57
C LYS A 764 43.82 72.62 18.76
N THR A 765 43.43 73.46 17.81
CA THR A 765 42.24 73.24 16.96
C THR A 765 42.49 72.11 15.96
N LEU A 766 43.69 72.06 15.38
CA LEU A 766 44.10 71.01 14.46
C LEU A 766 44.17 69.63 15.16
N ASP A 767 44.66 69.59 16.41
CA ASP A 767 44.66 68.39 17.24
C ASP A 767 43.24 67.89 17.59
N ALA A 768 42.27 68.79 17.76
CA ALA A 768 40.87 68.40 18.02
C ALA A 768 40.21 67.77 16.79
N LEU A 769 40.34 68.40 15.61
CA LEU A 769 39.78 67.89 14.36
C LEU A 769 40.28 66.46 14.05
N CYS A 770 41.57 66.21 14.23
CA CYS A 770 42.12 64.89 13.93
C CYS A 770 41.76 63.81 14.94
N ARG A 771 41.49 64.17 16.20
CA ARG A 771 40.88 63.22 17.14
C ARG A 771 39.49 62.77 16.70
N ASP A 772 38.66 63.71 16.23
CA ASP A 772 37.29 63.40 15.82
C ASP A 772 37.24 62.58 14.52
N VAL A 773 38.09 62.91 13.53
CA VAL A 773 38.19 62.11 12.30
C VAL A 773 38.75 60.71 12.58
N LYS A 774 39.71 60.58 13.50
CA LYS A 774 40.23 59.27 13.94
C LYS A 774 39.12 58.40 14.54
N ARG A 775 38.32 58.94 15.47
CA ARG A 775 37.20 58.20 16.09
C ARG A 775 36.18 57.73 15.06
N ALA A 776 35.77 58.60 14.14
CA ALA A 776 34.82 58.24 13.09
C ALA A 776 35.35 57.12 12.17
N ALA A 777 36.65 57.15 11.83
CA ALA A 777 37.26 56.10 11.02
C ALA A 777 37.40 54.76 11.78
N GLU A 778 37.69 54.79 13.08
CA GLU A 778 37.71 53.61 13.96
C GLU A 778 36.31 52.98 14.07
N ASP A 779 35.25 53.78 14.25
CA ASP A 779 33.85 53.30 14.32
C ASP A 779 33.41 52.62 13.02
N VAL A 780 33.78 53.19 11.86
CA VAL A 780 33.53 52.56 10.55
C VAL A 780 34.25 51.20 10.46
N GLN A 781 35.49 51.11 10.95
CA GLN A 781 36.25 49.86 10.93
C GLN A 781 35.61 48.79 11.83
N ILE A 782 35.12 49.17 13.03
CA ILE A 782 34.39 48.27 13.93
C ILE A 782 33.11 47.75 13.27
N ASN A 783 32.30 48.63 12.68
CA ASN A 783 31.04 48.25 12.05
C ASN A 783 31.24 47.33 10.84
N LEU A 784 32.26 47.60 10.01
CA LEU A 784 32.65 46.72 8.89
C LEU A 784 33.11 45.35 9.39
N ASN A 785 33.83 45.29 10.51
CA ASN A 785 34.23 44.04 11.14
C ASN A 785 33.04 43.26 11.70
N VAL A 786 32.04 43.92 12.31
CA VAL A 786 30.81 43.26 12.80
C VAL A 786 30.00 42.69 11.63
N LEU A 787 29.86 43.45 10.53
CA LEU A 787 29.18 42.98 9.33
C LEU A 787 29.86 41.71 8.77
N LYS A 788 31.20 41.71 8.68
CA LYS A 788 31.97 40.57 8.20
C LYS A 788 31.90 39.36 9.15
N SER A 789 32.34 39.55 10.39
CA SER A 789 32.54 38.47 11.37
C SER A 789 31.24 37.91 11.95
N THR A 790 30.24 38.76 12.19
CA THR A 790 29.01 38.31 12.88
C THR A 790 27.90 38.05 11.88
N LYS A 791 27.60 39.00 10.98
CA LYS A 791 26.45 38.84 10.09
C LYS A 791 26.74 37.87 8.95
N ILE A 792 27.92 37.94 8.33
CA ILE A 792 28.29 37.06 7.22
C ILE A 792 28.88 35.73 7.73
N ASP A 793 29.98 35.76 8.49
CA ASP A 793 30.73 34.55 8.87
C ASP A 793 29.97 33.63 9.84
N VAL A 794 29.08 34.18 10.67
CA VAL A 794 28.27 33.39 11.61
C VAL A 794 26.86 33.20 11.08
N ASN A 795 26.07 34.28 10.96
CA ASN A 795 24.63 34.12 10.71
C ASN A 795 24.30 33.57 9.32
N LEU A 796 24.85 34.15 8.25
CA LEU A 796 24.59 33.67 6.88
C LEU A 796 25.24 32.31 6.62
N LYS A 797 26.44 32.07 7.17
CA LYS A 797 27.07 30.74 7.09
C LYS A 797 26.24 29.67 7.81
N ARG A 798 25.61 30.00 8.93
CA ARG A 798 24.70 29.08 9.63
C ARG A 798 23.44 28.78 8.81
N ILE A 799 22.84 29.80 8.19
CA ILE A 799 21.69 29.60 7.29
C ILE A 799 22.08 28.72 6.10
N HIS A 800 23.24 28.97 5.49
CA HIS A 800 23.80 28.13 4.45
C HIS A 800 23.94 26.67 4.92
N GLY A 801 24.52 26.45 6.11
CA GLY A 801 24.66 25.12 6.70
C GLY A 801 23.33 24.42 6.98
N LEU A 802 22.30 25.13 7.45
CA LEU A 802 20.98 24.56 7.70
C LEU A 802 20.26 24.14 6.39
N ILE A 803 20.40 24.95 5.33
CA ILE A 803 19.83 24.61 4.01
C ILE A 803 20.59 23.43 3.39
N ASP A 804 21.92 23.39 3.55
CA ASP A 804 22.74 22.28 3.10
C ASP A 804 22.41 20.97 3.85
N ASP A 805 22.18 21.05 5.17
CA ASP A 805 21.69 19.91 5.96
C ASP A 805 20.31 19.46 5.49
N LEU A 806 19.32 20.35 5.38
CA LEU A 806 17.99 20.03 4.84
C LEU A 806 18.07 19.27 3.50
N ARG A 807 18.96 19.72 2.62
CA ARG A 807 19.21 19.12 1.30
C ARG A 807 19.85 17.73 1.42
N THR A 808 20.92 17.61 2.19
CA THR A 808 21.76 16.41 2.22
C THR A 808 21.23 15.32 3.14
N THR A 809 20.67 15.67 4.30
CA THR A 809 20.15 14.70 5.27
C THR A 809 18.68 14.41 5.01
N GLN A 810 17.80 15.41 5.12
CA GLN A 810 16.35 15.17 5.08
C GLN A 810 15.87 14.83 3.66
N LEU A 811 16.15 15.71 2.70
CA LEU A 811 15.73 15.50 1.31
C LEU A 811 16.50 14.33 0.67
N GLY A 812 17.80 14.23 0.94
CA GLY A 812 18.63 13.09 0.55
C GLY A 812 18.11 11.74 1.07
N ALA A 813 17.69 11.66 2.34
CA ALA A 813 17.11 10.44 2.89
C ALA A 813 15.79 10.06 2.21
N VAL A 814 14.89 11.03 1.96
CA VAL A 814 13.62 10.77 1.27
C VAL A 814 13.87 10.32 -0.18
N ILE A 815 14.80 10.97 -0.90
CA ILE A 815 15.21 10.53 -2.24
C ILE A 815 15.76 9.09 -2.17
N GLY A 816 16.58 8.77 -1.16
CA GLY A 816 17.07 7.42 -0.91
C GLY A 816 15.96 6.39 -0.69
N LEU A 817 14.94 6.73 0.10
CA LEU A 817 13.76 5.88 0.33
C LEU A 817 12.97 5.64 -0.95
N THR A 818 12.75 6.68 -1.76
CA THR A 818 12.07 6.51 -3.07
C THR A 818 12.88 5.61 -3.99
N ASN A 819 14.22 5.74 -4.01
CA ASN A 819 15.08 4.88 -4.81
C ASN A 819 15.03 3.42 -4.35
N ASN A 820 15.05 3.18 -3.03
CA ASN A 820 14.93 1.83 -2.48
C ASN A 820 13.56 1.20 -2.80
N PHE A 821 12.48 1.99 -2.73
CA PHE A 821 11.16 1.54 -3.15
C PHE A 821 11.15 1.09 -4.61
N LEU A 822 11.70 1.92 -5.51
CA LEU A 822 11.73 1.68 -6.94
C LEU A 822 12.64 0.52 -7.37
N THR A 823 13.69 0.23 -6.62
CA THR A 823 14.72 -0.75 -7.01
C THR A 823 14.61 -2.09 -6.28
N GLN A 824 13.98 -2.14 -5.11
CA GLN A 824 13.87 -3.37 -4.31
C GLN A 824 12.48 -3.64 -3.78
N PHE A 825 11.90 -2.73 -2.98
CA PHE A 825 10.69 -3.07 -2.21
C PHE A 825 9.49 -3.38 -3.10
N ALA A 826 9.25 -2.57 -4.14
CA ALA A 826 8.09 -2.76 -5.01
C ALA A 826 8.14 -4.11 -5.74
N ASP A 827 9.32 -4.50 -6.24
CA ASP A 827 9.50 -5.76 -6.95
C ASP A 827 9.40 -6.96 -6.00
N LYS A 828 10.09 -6.92 -4.84
CA LYS A 828 10.01 -7.98 -3.82
C LYS A 828 8.59 -8.18 -3.28
N ALA A 829 7.87 -7.10 -3.00
CA ALA A 829 6.48 -7.18 -2.56
C ALA A 829 5.58 -7.75 -3.66
N GLY A 830 5.79 -7.33 -4.92
CA GLY A 830 5.10 -7.89 -6.07
C GLY A 830 5.32 -9.39 -6.24
N GLU A 831 6.57 -9.84 -6.18
CA GLU A 831 6.95 -11.26 -6.27
C GLU A 831 6.31 -12.08 -5.15
N GLN A 832 6.32 -11.57 -3.91
CA GLN A 832 5.70 -12.25 -2.78
C GLN A 832 4.18 -12.37 -2.96
N ILE A 833 3.51 -11.28 -3.36
CA ILE A 833 2.06 -11.29 -3.62
C ILE A 833 1.71 -12.26 -4.76
N VAL A 834 2.50 -12.30 -5.85
CA VAL A 834 2.30 -13.28 -6.92
C VAL A 834 2.40 -14.69 -6.37
N LYS A 835 3.44 -14.98 -5.59
CA LYS A 835 3.66 -16.31 -5.02
C LYS A 835 2.51 -16.75 -4.13
N ASP A 836 2.04 -15.87 -3.25
CA ASP A 836 0.94 -16.16 -2.33
C ASP A 836 -0.38 -16.41 -3.10
N LEU A 837 -0.70 -15.55 -4.07
CA LEU A 837 -1.90 -15.70 -4.90
C LEU A 837 -1.84 -16.93 -5.83
N GLU A 838 -0.68 -17.23 -6.42
CA GLU A 838 -0.49 -18.46 -7.19
C GLU A 838 -0.67 -19.69 -6.30
N GLN A 839 -0.12 -19.68 -5.09
CA GLN A 839 -0.26 -20.78 -4.14
C GLN A 839 -1.74 -21.02 -3.78
N ASP A 840 -2.47 -19.97 -3.41
CA ASP A 840 -3.89 -20.06 -3.07
C ASP A 840 -4.73 -20.54 -4.26
N ALA A 841 -4.53 -19.95 -5.44
CA ALA A 841 -5.24 -20.35 -6.65
C ALA A 841 -4.95 -21.81 -7.03
N ASN A 842 -3.69 -22.24 -6.92
CA ASN A 842 -3.29 -23.60 -7.21
C ASN A 842 -3.92 -24.60 -6.22
N ILE A 843 -4.01 -24.25 -4.93
CA ILE A 843 -4.64 -25.08 -3.90
C ILE A 843 -6.13 -25.27 -4.21
N GLU A 844 -6.85 -24.19 -4.50
CA GLU A 844 -8.29 -24.25 -4.78
C GLU A 844 -8.59 -25.02 -6.09
N VAL A 845 -7.79 -24.82 -7.15
CA VAL A 845 -7.95 -25.57 -8.40
C VAL A 845 -7.66 -27.06 -8.19
N THR A 846 -6.59 -27.41 -7.45
CA THR A 846 -6.26 -28.81 -7.14
C THR A 846 -7.30 -29.47 -6.23
N LYS A 847 -7.90 -28.72 -5.31
CA LYS A 847 -9.02 -29.21 -4.51
C LYS A 847 -10.24 -29.52 -5.40
N GLY A 848 -10.62 -28.58 -6.27
CA GLY A 848 -11.70 -28.79 -7.24
C GLY A 848 -11.43 -29.99 -8.18
N GLU A 849 -10.20 -30.15 -8.66
CA GLU A 849 -9.78 -31.32 -9.43
C GLU A 849 -10.01 -32.62 -8.66
N THR A 850 -9.55 -32.65 -7.41
CA THR A 850 -9.67 -33.82 -6.54
C THR A 850 -11.13 -34.16 -6.26
N ASP A 851 -11.97 -33.17 -5.95
CA ASP A 851 -13.39 -33.35 -5.64
C ASP A 851 -14.17 -33.88 -6.85
N ILE A 852 -13.92 -33.33 -8.05
CA ILE A 852 -14.58 -33.78 -9.29
C ILE A 852 -14.17 -35.22 -9.63
N ILE A 853 -12.86 -35.52 -9.59
CA ILE A 853 -12.36 -36.88 -9.85
C ILE A 853 -12.92 -37.85 -8.81
N HIS A 854 -12.98 -37.46 -7.54
CA HIS A 854 -13.52 -38.28 -6.47
C HIS A 854 -14.98 -38.64 -6.70
N GLU A 855 -15.83 -37.67 -7.06
CA GLU A 855 -17.23 -37.92 -7.41
C GLU A 855 -17.40 -38.78 -8.68
N LEU A 856 -16.55 -38.58 -9.70
CA LEU A 856 -16.56 -39.38 -10.91
C LEU A 856 -16.25 -40.87 -10.58
N ARG A 857 -15.25 -41.10 -9.74
CA ARG A 857 -14.87 -42.43 -9.25
C ARG A 857 -15.98 -43.09 -8.42
N LYS A 858 -16.73 -42.32 -7.61
CA LYS A 858 -17.89 -42.85 -6.87
C LYS A 858 -18.98 -43.36 -7.81
N ARG A 859 -19.28 -42.58 -8.85
CA ARG A 859 -20.28 -42.93 -9.87
C ARG A 859 -19.88 -44.20 -10.62
N TYR A 860 -18.60 -44.33 -10.98
CA TYR A 860 -18.07 -45.56 -11.58
C TYR A 860 -18.33 -46.80 -10.71
N ILE A 861 -17.98 -46.75 -9.42
CA ILE A 861 -18.20 -47.88 -8.49
C ILE A 861 -19.69 -48.21 -8.38
N ALA A 862 -20.55 -47.20 -8.28
CA ALA A 862 -22.00 -47.40 -8.23
C ALA A 862 -22.54 -48.05 -9.51
N PHE A 863 -22.02 -47.67 -10.67
CA PHE A 863 -22.40 -48.27 -11.95
C PHE A 863 -21.95 -49.73 -12.05
N ILE A 864 -20.69 -50.05 -11.67
CA ILE A 864 -20.21 -51.43 -11.66
C ILE A 864 -21.01 -52.31 -10.69
N LYS A 865 -21.35 -51.80 -9.50
CA LYS A 865 -22.24 -52.48 -8.56
C LYS A 865 -23.60 -52.82 -9.19
N LEU A 866 -24.18 -51.86 -9.92
CA LEU A 866 -25.46 -52.05 -10.59
C LEU A 866 -25.38 -53.16 -11.64
N LEU A 867 -24.37 -53.12 -12.52
CA LEU A 867 -24.16 -54.15 -13.55
C LEU A 867 -23.99 -55.55 -12.96
N LEU A 868 -23.16 -55.69 -11.90
CA LEU A 868 -22.94 -56.95 -11.21
C LEU A 868 -24.21 -57.47 -10.52
N THR A 869 -25.00 -56.58 -9.91
CA THR A 869 -26.27 -56.93 -9.27
C THR A 869 -27.29 -57.41 -10.30
N GLU A 870 -27.35 -56.75 -11.46
CA GLU A 870 -28.24 -57.12 -12.56
C GLU A 870 -27.86 -58.49 -13.14
N PHE A 871 -26.56 -58.73 -13.36
CA PHE A 871 -26.02 -60.04 -13.75
C PHE A 871 -26.39 -61.14 -12.74
N SER A 872 -26.16 -60.90 -11.45
CA SER A 872 -26.48 -61.83 -10.36
C SER A 872 -27.96 -62.19 -10.35
N SER A 873 -28.82 -61.17 -10.40
CA SER A 873 -30.28 -61.34 -10.39
C SER A 873 -30.75 -62.15 -11.58
N LYS A 874 -30.21 -61.86 -12.77
CA LYS A 874 -30.54 -62.60 -14.00
C LYS A 874 -30.10 -64.07 -13.91
N CYS A 875 -28.90 -64.35 -13.42
CA CYS A 875 -28.41 -65.71 -13.22
C CYS A 875 -29.29 -66.49 -12.23
N LYS A 876 -29.66 -65.91 -11.08
CA LYS A 876 -30.52 -66.57 -10.10
C LYS A 876 -31.89 -66.90 -10.67
N ASN A 877 -32.49 -65.97 -11.41
CA ASN A 877 -33.81 -66.15 -12.01
C ASN A 877 -33.78 -67.26 -13.06
N ASP A 878 -32.78 -67.27 -13.94
CA ASP A 878 -32.68 -68.26 -15.02
C ASP A 878 -32.33 -69.66 -14.47
N LEU A 879 -31.58 -69.75 -13.36
CA LEU A 879 -31.23 -71.02 -12.70
C LEU A 879 -32.30 -71.51 -11.72
N TYR A 880 -33.34 -70.74 -11.42
CA TYR A 880 -34.28 -71.04 -10.33
C TYR A 880 -35.01 -72.36 -10.56
N GLY A 881 -34.97 -73.26 -9.56
CA GLY A 881 -35.64 -74.57 -9.58
C GLY A 881 -35.02 -75.64 -10.50
N LEU A 882 -34.15 -75.27 -11.45
CA LEU A 882 -33.57 -76.20 -12.42
C LEU A 882 -32.67 -77.30 -11.79
N PRO A 883 -31.81 -77.03 -10.79
CA PRO A 883 -31.02 -78.09 -10.14
C PRO A 883 -31.87 -79.20 -9.49
N ASP A 884 -33.01 -78.82 -8.92
CA ASP A 884 -33.94 -79.75 -8.29
C ASP A 884 -34.71 -80.55 -9.35
N GLU A 885 -35.10 -79.91 -10.45
CA GLU A 885 -35.71 -80.60 -11.59
C GLU A 885 -34.78 -81.67 -12.19
N ILE A 886 -33.48 -81.38 -12.28
CA ILE A 886 -32.46 -82.36 -12.73
C ILE A 886 -32.34 -83.53 -11.76
N THR A 887 -32.31 -83.25 -10.45
CA THR A 887 -32.21 -84.31 -9.45
C THR A 887 -33.43 -85.23 -9.50
N LYS A 888 -34.63 -84.64 -9.64
CA LYS A 888 -35.91 -85.37 -9.74
C LYS A 888 -36.11 -86.10 -11.07
N ASP A 889 -35.26 -85.89 -12.07
CA ASP A 889 -35.34 -86.64 -13.34
C ASP A 889 -35.14 -88.16 -13.14
N ALA A 890 -34.41 -88.56 -12.11
CA ALA A 890 -34.25 -89.98 -11.74
C ALA A 890 -35.57 -90.64 -11.31
N ASP A 891 -36.58 -89.85 -10.96
CA ASP A 891 -37.91 -90.32 -10.54
C ASP A 891 -38.90 -90.39 -11.70
N LYS A 892 -38.49 -90.02 -12.92
CA LYS A 892 -39.35 -89.88 -14.09
C LYS A 892 -39.15 -90.99 -15.12
N GLY A 893 -40.21 -91.33 -15.84
CA GLY A 893 -40.22 -92.28 -16.96
C GLY A 893 -39.56 -93.62 -16.62
N ALA A 894 -38.74 -94.12 -17.55
CA ALA A 894 -38.01 -95.38 -17.41
C ALA A 894 -37.07 -95.40 -16.18
N LYS A 895 -36.48 -94.26 -15.81
CA LYS A 895 -35.61 -94.14 -14.63
C LYS A 895 -36.41 -94.32 -13.34
N GLY A 896 -37.55 -93.63 -13.23
CA GLY A 896 -38.47 -93.77 -12.12
C GLY A 896 -39.02 -95.19 -11.99
N PHE A 897 -39.31 -95.86 -13.11
CA PHE A 897 -39.69 -97.27 -13.13
C PHE A 897 -38.58 -98.16 -12.53
N MET A 898 -37.32 -97.98 -12.94
CA MET A 898 -36.18 -98.72 -12.42
C MET A 898 -35.94 -98.48 -10.93
N LYS A 899 -36.21 -97.26 -10.44
CA LYS A 899 -36.18 -96.94 -9.01
C LYS A 899 -37.21 -97.73 -8.21
N GLN A 900 -38.46 -97.79 -8.71
CA GLN A 900 -39.50 -98.61 -8.09
C GLN A 900 -39.19 -100.10 -8.20
N LEU A 901 -38.65 -100.55 -9.33
CA LEU A 901 -38.25 -101.95 -9.55
C LEU A 901 -37.21 -102.41 -8.52
N ALA A 902 -36.18 -101.60 -8.24
CA ALA A 902 -35.21 -101.89 -7.18
C ALA A 902 -35.89 -101.98 -5.81
N THR A 903 -36.68 -100.95 -5.47
CA THR A 903 -37.36 -100.82 -4.18
C THR A 903 -38.22 -102.05 -3.87
N PHE A 904 -39.08 -102.46 -4.79
CA PHE A 904 -39.98 -103.60 -4.59
C PHE A 904 -39.26 -104.95 -4.71
N SER A 905 -38.22 -105.07 -5.56
CA SER A 905 -37.43 -106.31 -5.65
C SER A 905 -36.68 -106.60 -4.35
N GLU A 906 -36.11 -105.57 -3.72
CA GLU A 906 -35.47 -105.68 -2.41
C GLU A 906 -36.48 -105.98 -1.30
N MET A 907 -37.61 -105.27 -1.32
CA MET A 907 -38.65 -105.39 -0.29
C MET A 907 -39.27 -106.79 -0.27
N HIS A 908 -39.52 -107.37 -1.44
CA HIS A 908 -40.29 -108.60 -1.55
C HIS A 908 -39.47 -109.81 -2.04
N LEU A 909 -38.64 -109.67 -3.07
CA LEU A 909 -38.00 -110.83 -3.71
C LEU A 909 -36.68 -111.25 -3.06
N GLN A 910 -35.85 -110.31 -2.62
CA GLN A 910 -34.52 -110.61 -2.08
C GLN A 910 -34.57 -111.43 -0.77
N ARG A 911 -35.66 -111.30 -0.01
CA ARG A 911 -35.87 -111.97 1.28
C ARG A 911 -36.87 -113.14 1.19
N ALA A 912 -37.24 -113.55 -0.01
CA ALA A 912 -38.28 -114.56 -0.19
C ALA A 912 -37.80 -115.96 0.22
N ASP A 913 -38.60 -116.67 1.01
CA ASP A 913 -38.33 -118.07 1.36
C ASP A 913 -38.79 -119.01 0.24
N LEU A 914 -37.82 -119.76 -0.31
CA LEU A 914 -38.00 -120.71 -1.40
C LEU A 914 -38.09 -122.17 -0.93
N THR A 915 -38.30 -122.44 0.36
CA THR A 915 -38.46 -123.82 0.88
C THR A 915 -39.63 -124.56 0.24
N ASN A 916 -40.70 -123.86 -0.15
CA ASN A 916 -41.82 -124.42 -0.91
C ASN A 916 -42.50 -123.35 -1.78
N LEU A 917 -43.35 -123.79 -2.72
CA LEU A 917 -44.02 -122.88 -3.66
C LEU A 917 -44.99 -121.92 -2.96
N ALA A 918 -45.57 -122.30 -1.82
CA ALA A 918 -46.49 -121.46 -1.06
C ALA A 918 -45.75 -120.32 -0.34
N SER A 919 -44.57 -120.57 0.21
CA SER A 919 -43.73 -119.56 0.87
C SER A 919 -43.17 -118.53 -0.13
N PHE A 920 -42.93 -118.93 -1.38
CA PHE A 920 -42.49 -118.02 -2.45
C PHE A 920 -43.63 -117.23 -3.11
N SER A 921 -44.81 -117.84 -3.27
CA SER A 921 -45.93 -117.24 -3.99
C SER A 921 -46.35 -115.90 -3.40
N ARG A 922 -46.37 -115.77 -2.07
CA ARG A 922 -46.78 -114.54 -1.39
C ARG A 922 -45.83 -113.36 -1.66
N PRO A 923 -44.50 -113.47 -1.44
CA PRO A 923 -43.54 -112.45 -1.84
C PRO A 923 -43.59 -112.08 -3.33
N ALA A 924 -43.70 -113.06 -4.24
CA ALA A 924 -43.80 -112.80 -5.68
C ALA A 924 -45.09 -112.06 -6.06
N THR A 925 -46.19 -112.37 -5.39
CA THR A 925 -47.50 -111.72 -5.53
C THR A 925 -47.45 -110.26 -5.07
N SER A 926 -46.85 -110.00 -3.90
CA SER A 926 -46.65 -108.64 -3.39
C SER A 926 -45.73 -107.83 -4.31
N PHE A 927 -44.61 -108.41 -4.75
CA PHE A 927 -43.70 -107.75 -5.68
C PHE A 927 -44.39 -107.25 -6.96
N ILE A 928 -45.02 -108.15 -7.72
CA ILE A 928 -45.65 -107.79 -9.00
C ILE A 928 -46.84 -106.86 -8.74
N GLY A 929 -47.59 -107.13 -7.68
CA GLY A 929 -48.74 -106.33 -7.29
C GLY A 929 -48.40 -104.88 -6.99
N ASP A 930 -47.47 -104.68 -6.06
CA ASP A 930 -47.14 -103.37 -5.51
C ASP A 930 -46.34 -102.54 -6.51
N LEU A 931 -45.44 -103.19 -7.29
CA LEU A 931 -44.73 -102.54 -8.40
C LEU A 931 -45.70 -102.01 -9.47
N LEU A 932 -46.59 -102.85 -9.98
CA LEU A 932 -47.51 -102.45 -11.06
C LEU A 932 -48.54 -101.42 -10.58
N GLU A 933 -48.98 -101.51 -9.33
CA GLU A 933 -49.87 -100.52 -8.71
C GLU A 933 -49.18 -99.16 -8.57
N LYS A 934 -47.94 -99.13 -8.06
CA LYS A 934 -47.18 -97.89 -7.93
C LYS A 934 -46.93 -97.23 -9.28
N VAL A 935 -46.52 -98.01 -10.29
CA VAL A 935 -46.31 -97.52 -11.66
C VAL A 935 -47.60 -96.98 -12.27
N ALA A 936 -48.74 -97.67 -12.09
CA ALA A 936 -50.03 -97.23 -12.60
C ALA A 936 -50.58 -95.97 -11.91
N SER A 937 -50.18 -95.72 -10.66
CA SER A 937 -50.59 -94.54 -9.87
C SER A 937 -49.74 -93.29 -10.10
N SER A 938 -48.57 -93.42 -10.74
CA SER A 938 -47.56 -92.36 -10.83
C SER A 938 -47.59 -91.64 -12.17
N ASP A 939 -48.08 -90.41 -12.19
CA ASP A 939 -48.12 -89.56 -13.39
C ASP A 939 -46.72 -89.31 -13.98
N ASP A 940 -45.67 -89.40 -13.16
CA ASP A 940 -44.27 -89.19 -13.56
C ASP A 940 -43.58 -90.42 -14.19
N ILE A 941 -44.06 -91.65 -13.96
CA ILE A 941 -43.38 -92.91 -14.37
C ILE A 941 -44.05 -93.53 -15.61
N GLY A 942 -45.37 -93.48 -15.68
CA GLY A 942 -46.13 -94.03 -16.81
C GLY A 942 -47.57 -93.53 -16.83
N ALA A 943 -48.13 -93.40 -18.03
CA ALA A 943 -49.53 -92.99 -18.19
C ALA A 943 -50.46 -93.98 -17.47
N LYS A 944 -51.49 -93.44 -16.77
CA LYS A 944 -52.55 -94.17 -16.04
C LYS A 944 -53.24 -95.23 -16.93
N HIS A 945 -52.59 -96.37 -17.11
CA HIS A 945 -53.12 -97.42 -17.94
C HIS A 945 -53.89 -98.40 -17.05
N ASN A 946 -55.22 -98.33 -17.10
CA ASN A 946 -56.10 -99.22 -16.32
C ASN A 946 -55.75 -100.70 -16.53
N ALA A 947 -55.20 -101.05 -17.71
CA ALA A 947 -54.70 -102.40 -17.99
C ALA A 947 -53.55 -102.85 -17.08
N LEU A 948 -52.63 -101.98 -16.64
CA LEU A 948 -51.54 -102.38 -15.73
C LEU A 948 -52.07 -102.76 -14.34
N SER A 949 -53.05 -102.01 -13.83
CA SER A 949 -53.74 -102.36 -12.59
C SER A 949 -54.55 -103.66 -12.72
N GLN A 950 -55.23 -103.86 -13.86
CA GLN A 950 -55.96 -105.10 -14.14
C GLN A 950 -55.04 -106.31 -14.30
N ILE A 951 -53.90 -106.17 -14.99
CA ILE A 951 -52.85 -107.20 -15.09
C ILE A 951 -52.31 -107.52 -13.69
N GLY A 952 -52.01 -106.51 -12.88
CA GLY A 952 -51.60 -106.70 -11.49
C GLY A 952 -52.62 -107.51 -10.69
N LYS A 953 -53.91 -107.19 -10.78
CA LYS A 953 -55.00 -107.96 -10.14
C LYS A 953 -55.10 -109.39 -10.67
N ALA A 954 -54.97 -109.58 -11.98
CA ALA A 954 -55.03 -110.89 -12.62
C ALA A 954 -53.85 -111.78 -12.20
N VAL A 955 -52.62 -111.24 -12.21
CA VAL A 955 -51.41 -111.95 -11.78
C VAL A 955 -51.47 -112.28 -10.29
N ARG A 956 -51.93 -111.34 -9.43
CA ARG A 956 -52.15 -111.63 -7.99
C ARG A 956 -53.15 -112.78 -7.81
N THR A 957 -54.25 -112.77 -8.56
CA THR A 957 -55.27 -113.83 -8.51
C THR A 957 -54.71 -115.18 -8.97
N MET A 958 -53.90 -115.19 -10.03
CA MET A 958 -53.27 -116.39 -10.57
C MET A 958 -52.28 -117.00 -9.56
N LEU A 959 -51.34 -116.21 -9.04
CA LEU A 959 -50.33 -116.67 -8.08
C LEU A 959 -50.95 -117.12 -6.74
N ASN A 960 -52.02 -116.45 -6.29
CA ASN A 960 -52.81 -116.87 -5.12
C ASN A 960 -53.61 -118.16 -5.35
N LYS A 961 -53.91 -118.52 -6.61
CA LYS A 961 -54.55 -119.81 -6.94
C LYS A 961 -53.53 -120.95 -7.00
N ILE A 962 -52.27 -120.68 -7.36
CA ILE A 962 -51.19 -121.68 -7.36
C ILE A 962 -50.95 -122.26 -5.96
N THR A 963 -51.13 -121.48 -4.89
CA THR A 963 -51.04 -121.99 -3.51
C THR A 963 -52.16 -122.98 -3.13
N LYS A 964 -53.22 -123.11 -3.96
CA LYS A 964 -54.33 -124.05 -3.76
C LYS A 964 -54.16 -125.37 -4.53
N TYR A 965 -53.20 -125.49 -5.45
CA TYR A 965 -52.95 -126.73 -6.20
C TYR A 965 -51.92 -127.64 -5.49
N ASN A 966 -52.46 -128.71 -4.91
CA ASN A 966 -51.84 -129.96 -4.44
C ASN A 966 -50.75 -129.89 -3.34
N HIS A 967 -51.18 -129.74 -2.08
CA HIS A 967 -50.33 -129.97 -0.90
C HIS A 967 -49.51 -131.26 -1.00
N LYS A 968 -50.06 -132.36 -1.56
CA LYS A 968 -49.35 -133.64 -1.70
C LYS A 968 -48.21 -133.60 -2.72
N PHE A 969 -48.34 -132.83 -3.80
CA PHE A 969 -47.26 -132.66 -4.78
C PHE A 969 -46.08 -131.88 -4.18
N LEU A 970 -46.37 -130.85 -3.37
CA LEU A 970 -45.37 -130.08 -2.64
C LEU A 970 -44.66 -130.90 -1.56
N THR A 971 -45.39 -131.71 -0.78
CA THR A 971 -44.78 -132.58 0.24
C THR A 971 -43.89 -133.66 -0.38
N HIS A 972 -44.31 -134.24 -1.53
CA HIS A 972 -43.51 -135.24 -2.23
C HIS A 972 -42.29 -134.64 -2.96
N LEU A 973 -42.39 -133.40 -3.47
CA LEU A 973 -41.25 -132.71 -4.09
C LEU A 973 -40.19 -132.30 -3.05
N SER A 974 -40.61 -131.87 -1.86
CA SER A 974 -39.70 -131.65 -0.71
C SER A 974 -39.06 -132.95 -0.23
N ALA A 975 -39.79 -134.06 -0.22
CA ALA A 975 -39.23 -135.39 0.09
C ALA A 975 -38.24 -135.89 -0.99
N LEU A 976 -38.51 -135.61 -2.27
CA LEU A 976 -37.62 -135.95 -3.39
C LEU A 976 -36.33 -135.10 -3.39
N SER A 977 -36.44 -133.82 -3.00
CA SER A 977 -35.30 -132.92 -2.81
C SER A 977 -34.39 -133.32 -1.64
N SER A 978 -34.91 -133.98 -0.61
CA SER A 978 -34.08 -134.54 0.46
C SER A 978 -33.34 -135.82 0.05
N LEU A 979 -33.78 -136.49 -1.02
CA LEU A 979 -33.17 -137.72 -1.56
C LEU A 979 -32.07 -137.45 -2.60
N SER A 980 -31.92 -136.21 -3.09
CA SER A 980 -30.93 -135.83 -4.12
C SER A 980 -29.67 -135.13 -3.56
N LYS A 981 -29.39 -135.26 -2.26
CA LYS A 981 -28.06 -134.93 -1.71
C LYS A 981 -27.05 -136.03 -2.11
N PRO A 982 -25.92 -135.72 -2.78
CA PRO A 982 -24.88 -136.71 -3.03
C PRO A 982 -24.23 -137.17 -1.72
N SER A 983 -24.24 -138.48 -1.48
CA SER A 983 -23.42 -139.16 -0.49
C SER A 983 -21.94 -139.16 -0.93
N ALA A 984 -21.03 -138.94 0.02
CA ALA A 984 -19.58 -139.02 -0.17
C ALA A 984 -19.13 -140.39 -0.71
N PRO A 985 -18.01 -140.48 -1.46
CA PRO A 985 -17.53 -141.74 -2.04
C PRO A 985 -16.77 -142.59 -1.00
N HIS A 986 -16.97 -143.90 -1.01
CA HIS A 986 -16.08 -144.87 -0.37
C HIS A 986 -15.54 -145.89 -1.40
N PRO A 987 -14.32 -146.42 -1.21
CA PRO A 987 -13.50 -146.99 -2.29
C PRO A 987 -13.77 -148.47 -2.60
N THR A 988 -13.38 -148.84 -3.82
CA THR A 988 -13.27 -150.14 -4.51
C THR A 988 -12.46 -151.24 -3.79
N PRO A 989 -12.29 -152.48 -4.33
CA PRO A 989 -13.08 -153.24 -5.33
C PRO A 989 -13.18 -154.79 -5.12
N THR A 990 -14.30 -155.39 -5.53
CA THR A 990 -14.41 -156.52 -6.51
C THR A 990 -15.77 -156.45 -7.17
#